data_AF-A0A838EUL2-F1
#
_entry.id   AF-A0A838EUL2-F1
#
_cell.length_a   1.000
_cell.length_b   1.000
_cell.length_c   1.000
_cell.angle_alpha   90.00
_cell.angle_beta   90.00
_cell.angle_gamma   90.00
#
_symmetry.space_group_name_H-M   'P 1'
#
loop_
_entity.id
_entity.type
_entity.pdbx_description
1 polymer ?
#
loop_
_entity_poly.entity_id
_entity_poly.type
_entity_poly.pdbx_seq_one_letter_code
_entity_poly.pdbx_strand_id
1 'polypeptide(L)'
;MEAIKPNKKLRNARREHSWTQAQLAEELAVGTSTVRSWESGTRSPLLIYRSRLCTLFQMTPEELGFVTPLVEQELDPIDHGIALNRQIEKNGPQEEFREPFPLSLVSYHSAEHHDNENRHRMLNRVQSRCISGFLDHMSSDTLISLYLLPRPDAVDSLWRTRNQEPYISTLQVPDNKNIVEVYDEADGELLILGELGAGKTTLLLELTQELVERCRLDEMFPIPVIFHLSGWAEKKAPLTDWLAEELNLKYQVPFRIAQKWIASDQVLPLLDGLDEVGQASRPACVEAINTYRQEHGFIPMVVCCRTSDYDSLREKLVLGMAIVVQPLTFQQIDYYISKSSKDLATMRIALQTDPSLQEIVSTPLMLSILAYSLQGMSQEDVKMLQSSHSVVLEQYVERLLRKEAKQHSRYTPEQTKQWLSWLAWQMVQQNQTEFYIERMQPDWIENNQQRHQYQRTVIRIVMIIHCIVSGVLVAWLKGGLKNGIVGSGNGILGLFGGGAGNSMMGWMSPGIGGGSQGGASLVIILGIVIWLVTILVGSSSLPVITPRAIRHGLLSGLLAGLKLGVPVSVLGILFFTLSGGLQHGISYGLGIGFFLGILVGLMRGLGVGLRNEQQTITEKASFSDRLIDGLILGVGAGLSFMVVEVLLQVSYKSTLIYSCVVVLFFFFAYGFGGGTNLFSSLAQTIKPAEMVTWSWVHMTQDMGKNSSKSLIVTLITSLSVSGVIASISSLFFSNIGYGIHYGLVFGSISGLIVGIAAILTSMLQSGWSSNMLPEDQHTKPNEGISRSGRNALLGACFFAPIGGIASGLACAVGFGLIGQLPKWSVMGLAFAVMLTIIFFVIFTFAHGGSAWIEHYVLRRYLWRAGSMPANYVRFLNSASEYALIRKVGGGYMFTHRLVQEHFARMYQSSHNDHS
;
A
#
# COMPACT_ATOMS: atom_id res chain seq x y z
N MET A 1 36.97 1.50 33.05
CA MET A 1 36.14 1.85 34.23
C MET A 1 37.03 2.55 35.24
N GLU A 2 36.93 3.87 35.36
CA GLU A 2 37.50 4.56 36.52
C GLU A 2 36.57 4.38 37.73
N ALA A 3 37.14 4.22 38.92
CA ALA A 3 36.37 4.07 40.14
C ALA A 3 35.82 5.42 40.60
N ILE A 4 34.50 5.50 40.84
CA ILE A 4 33.82 6.69 41.36
C ILE A 4 34.44 7.09 42.70
N LYS A 5 35.17 8.21 42.72
CA LYS A 5 35.78 8.76 43.94
C LYS A 5 34.78 9.71 44.64
N PRO A 6 34.37 9.44 45.90
CA PRO A 6 33.45 10.32 46.61
C PRO A 6 34.12 11.66 46.94
N ASN A 7 33.38 12.77 46.77
CA ASN A 7 33.86 14.10 47.09
C ASN A 7 33.85 14.34 48.62
N LYS A 8 34.93 13.87 49.26
CA LYS A 8 35.16 14.06 50.70
C LYS A 8 35.32 15.52 51.10
N LYS A 9 35.76 16.42 50.19
CA LYS A 9 36.00 17.83 50.52
C LYS A 9 34.68 18.58 50.74
N LEU A 10 33.74 18.50 49.80
CA LEU A 10 32.39 19.04 49.95
C LEU A 10 31.68 18.52 51.21
N ARG A 11 31.83 17.21 51.48
CA ARG A 11 31.26 16.57 52.68
C ARG A 11 31.87 17.07 53.99
N ASN A 12 33.14 17.48 53.99
CA ASN A 12 33.81 18.04 55.15
C ASN A 12 33.39 19.51 55.36
N ALA A 13 33.38 20.35 54.31
CA ALA A 13 32.92 21.74 54.41
C ALA A 13 31.51 21.86 55.02
N ARG A 14 30.56 21.01 54.57
CA ARG A 14 29.22 20.95 55.18
C ARG A 14 29.25 20.54 56.67
N ARG A 15 30.15 19.64 57.06
CA ARG A 15 30.28 19.16 58.44
C ARG A 15 30.94 20.18 59.36
N GLU A 16 31.88 20.96 58.85
CA GLU A 16 32.50 22.08 59.57
C GLU A 16 31.46 23.18 59.84
N HIS A 17 30.55 23.43 58.89
CA HIS A 17 29.34 24.26 59.09
C HIS A 17 28.23 23.58 59.93
N SER A 18 28.46 22.39 60.48
CA SER A 18 27.50 21.63 61.32
C SER A 18 26.13 21.34 60.66
N TRP A 19 26.04 21.37 59.32
CA TRP A 19 24.78 21.14 58.60
C TRP A 19 24.54 19.68 58.23
N THR A 20 23.26 19.28 58.20
CA THR A 20 22.82 18.02 57.58
C THR A 20 22.76 18.13 56.05
N GLN A 21 22.70 16.99 55.34
CA GLN A 21 22.49 17.00 53.88
C GLN A 21 21.15 17.64 53.47
N ALA A 22 20.15 17.67 54.37
CA ALA A 22 18.87 18.34 54.15
C ALA A 22 18.99 19.87 54.25
N GLN A 23 19.66 20.38 55.29
CA GLN A 23 19.86 21.82 55.46
C GLN A 23 20.70 22.42 54.32
N LEU A 24 21.75 21.74 53.84
CA LEU A 24 22.48 22.20 52.65
C LEU A 24 21.64 22.14 51.37
N ALA A 25 20.69 21.21 51.28
CA ALA A 25 19.82 21.09 50.11
C ALA A 25 18.76 22.21 50.10
N GLU A 26 18.17 22.50 51.27
CA GLU A 26 17.25 23.62 51.50
C GLU A 26 17.89 24.97 51.16
N GLU A 27 19.09 25.25 51.70
CA GLU A 27 19.85 26.49 51.46
C GLU A 27 20.24 26.70 49.99
N LEU A 28 20.31 25.63 49.19
CA LEU A 28 20.62 25.67 47.76
C LEU A 28 19.38 25.56 46.86
N ALA A 29 18.19 25.40 47.44
CA ALA A 29 16.92 25.08 46.76
C ALA A 29 17.01 23.83 45.84
N VAL A 30 17.59 22.74 46.35
CA VAL A 30 17.72 21.44 45.66
C VAL A 30 17.23 20.28 46.53
N GLY A 31 17.07 19.09 45.94
CA GLY A 31 16.78 17.86 46.68
C GLY A 31 17.96 17.34 47.52
N THR A 32 17.65 16.68 48.64
CA THR A 32 18.63 15.96 49.49
C THR A 32 19.43 14.92 48.71
N SER A 33 18.79 14.22 47.77
CA SER A 33 19.41 13.27 46.85
C SER A 33 20.48 13.92 45.97
N THR A 34 20.27 15.17 45.55
CA THR A 34 21.22 15.95 44.76
C THR A 34 22.50 16.23 45.54
N VAL A 35 22.39 16.75 46.77
CA VAL A 35 23.55 16.97 47.66
C VAL A 35 24.26 15.64 47.96
N ARG A 36 23.50 14.57 48.22
CA ARG A 36 24.06 13.22 48.42
C ARG A 36 24.84 12.73 47.20
N SER A 37 24.35 12.99 45.98
CA SER A 37 25.02 12.60 44.73
C SER A 37 26.36 13.33 44.50
N TRP A 38 26.42 14.60 44.91
CA TRP A 38 27.64 15.41 44.86
C TRP A 38 28.69 14.91 45.88
N GLU A 39 28.28 14.56 47.10
CA GLU A 39 29.18 13.96 48.10
C GLU A 39 29.64 12.53 47.74
N SER A 40 28.79 11.72 47.10
CA SER A 40 29.18 10.39 46.62
C SER A 40 30.03 10.42 45.34
N GLY A 41 30.19 11.58 44.70
CA GLY A 41 30.94 11.71 43.45
C GLY A 41 30.26 11.06 42.24
N THR A 42 28.98 10.67 42.37
CA THR A 42 28.20 10.04 41.29
C THR A 42 27.70 11.07 40.28
N ARG A 43 27.58 12.34 40.68
CA ARG A 43 27.28 13.49 39.81
C ARG A 43 28.09 14.68 40.30
N SER A 44 28.60 15.51 39.38
CA SER A 44 29.19 16.80 39.73
C SER A 44 28.13 17.92 39.62
N PRO A 45 28.13 18.93 40.51
CA PRO A 45 27.23 20.08 40.39
C PRO A 45 27.48 20.86 39.10
N LEU A 46 26.40 21.42 38.53
CA LEU A 46 26.45 22.39 37.44
C LEU A 46 27.13 23.69 37.88
N LEU A 47 27.60 24.49 36.92
CA LEU A 47 28.40 25.69 37.18
C LEU A 47 27.69 26.71 38.11
N ILE A 48 26.37 26.85 37.98
CA ILE A 48 25.55 27.71 38.84
C ILE A 48 25.51 27.22 40.30
N TYR A 49 25.43 25.91 40.54
CA TYR A 49 25.48 25.33 41.87
C TYR A 49 26.91 25.31 42.44
N ARG A 50 27.94 25.16 41.59
CA ARG A 50 29.35 25.37 42.02
C ARG A 50 29.55 26.80 42.51
N SER A 51 29.10 27.79 41.74
CA SER A 51 29.16 29.21 42.14
C SER A 51 28.48 29.43 43.48
N ARG A 52 27.21 29.00 43.63
CA ARG A 52 26.48 29.08 44.91
C ARG A 52 27.20 28.36 46.06
N LEU A 53 27.72 27.16 45.84
CA LEU A 53 28.49 26.41 46.86
C LEU A 53 29.78 27.14 47.27
N CYS A 54 30.50 27.74 46.32
CA CYS A 54 31.70 28.52 46.60
C CYS A 54 31.36 29.79 47.39
N THR A 55 30.26 30.48 47.05
CA THR A 55 29.75 31.64 47.81
C THR A 55 29.30 31.23 49.22
N LEU A 56 28.61 30.10 49.36
CA LEU A 56 28.04 29.62 50.62
C LEU A 56 29.11 29.19 51.63
N PHE A 57 30.14 28.48 51.17
CA PHE A 57 31.24 28.00 52.01
C PHE A 57 32.47 28.93 52.03
N GLN A 58 32.47 30.00 51.23
CA GLN A 58 33.62 30.91 51.04
C GLN A 58 34.92 30.19 50.65
N MET A 59 34.79 29.12 49.85
CA MET A 59 35.88 28.23 49.41
C MET A 59 35.97 28.20 47.87
N THR A 60 37.15 27.93 47.32
CA THR A 60 37.33 27.77 45.87
C THR A 60 36.74 26.45 45.34
N PRO A 61 36.52 26.31 44.02
CA PRO A 61 36.11 25.04 43.42
C PRO A 61 37.08 23.89 43.72
N GLU A 62 38.40 24.13 43.75
CA GLU A 62 39.40 23.10 44.07
C GLU A 62 39.36 22.70 45.56
N GLU A 63 39.10 23.65 46.45
CA GLU A 63 38.91 23.44 47.88
C GLU A 63 37.63 22.62 48.17
N LEU A 64 36.56 22.83 47.40
CA LEU A 64 35.35 22.01 47.46
C LEU A 64 35.45 20.69 46.65
N GLY A 65 36.59 20.43 45.99
CA GLY A 65 36.89 19.16 45.33
C GLY A 65 36.41 19.02 43.88
N PHE A 66 36.06 20.13 43.22
CA PHE A 66 35.64 20.18 41.82
C PHE A 66 36.84 20.47 40.90
N VAL A 67 37.58 19.43 40.52
CA VAL A 67 38.69 19.55 39.55
C VAL A 67 38.15 19.59 38.12
N THR A 68 38.61 20.55 37.33
CA THR A 68 38.37 20.62 35.87
C THR A 68 39.45 19.80 35.15
N PRO A 69 39.11 18.85 34.26
CA PRO A 69 40.11 18.21 33.42
C PRO A 69 40.67 19.23 32.43
N LEU A 70 41.97 19.52 32.48
CA LEU A 70 42.67 20.16 31.38
C LEU A 70 42.77 19.15 30.23
N VAL A 71 42.38 19.59 29.03
CA VAL A 71 42.50 18.79 27.81
C VAL A 71 43.90 18.96 27.27
N GLU A 72 44.73 17.93 27.38
CA GLU A 72 45.90 17.76 26.51
C GLU A 72 45.58 16.72 25.44
N GLN A 73 45.85 17.09 24.19
CA GLN A 73 45.64 16.24 23.02
C GLN A 73 46.89 15.38 22.81
N GLU A 74 46.71 14.06 22.71
CA GLU A 74 47.53 13.25 21.80
C GLU A 74 46.59 12.38 20.96
N LEU A 75 46.64 12.60 19.65
CA LEU A 75 46.02 11.76 18.63
C LEU A 75 47.00 10.63 18.30
N ASP A 76 46.57 9.39 18.42
CA ASP A 76 47.26 8.25 17.80
C ASP A 76 46.28 7.44 16.93
N PRO A 77 46.77 6.81 15.84
CA PRO A 77 45.94 6.58 14.66
C PRO A 77 45.10 5.29 14.72
N ILE A 78 43.96 5.35 14.03
CA ILE A 78 43.14 4.19 13.68
C ILE A 78 43.91 3.31 12.71
N ASP A 79 44.13 2.03 13.05
CA ASP A 79 44.48 1.03 12.04
C ASP A 79 43.80 -0.33 12.30
N HIS A 80 43.60 -1.05 11.18
CA HIS A 80 42.75 -2.21 10.92
C HIS A 80 42.59 -3.32 11.98
N GLY A 81 41.43 -4.02 11.90
CA GLY A 81 41.53 -5.49 11.73
C GLY A 81 40.40 -6.38 12.27
N ILE A 82 39.54 -6.82 11.36
CA ILE A 82 38.64 -7.98 11.45
C ILE A 82 39.29 -9.22 12.12
N ALA A 83 38.68 -9.78 13.18
CA ALA A 83 38.80 -11.21 13.54
C ALA A 83 37.74 -11.70 14.56
N LEU A 84 36.48 -11.86 14.13
CA LEU A 84 35.46 -12.54 14.95
C LEU A 84 35.50 -14.06 14.71
N ASN A 85 36.36 -14.83 15.41
CA ASN A 85 36.05 -16.20 15.86
C ASN A 85 37.19 -16.92 16.61
N ARG A 86 36.76 -17.75 17.57
CA ARG A 86 37.47 -18.77 18.39
C ARG A 86 38.06 -18.31 19.73
N GLN A 87 37.31 -18.58 20.81
CA GLN A 87 37.74 -19.51 21.88
C GLN A 87 36.59 -19.71 22.88
N ILE A 88 35.64 -20.58 22.53
CA ILE A 88 34.84 -21.30 23.53
C ILE A 88 35.58 -22.60 23.81
N GLU A 89 36.38 -22.63 24.88
CA GLU A 89 36.66 -23.84 25.67
C GLU A 89 37.55 -23.51 26.88
N LYS A 90 37.35 -24.25 27.99
CA LYS A 90 38.22 -24.31 29.20
C LYS A 90 38.29 -22.99 30.01
N ASN A 91 37.60 -22.82 31.14
CA ASN A 91 37.64 -23.68 32.33
C ASN A 91 36.46 -23.40 33.27
N GLY A 92 35.91 -24.46 33.87
CA GLY A 92 35.52 -24.44 35.29
C GLY A 92 36.60 -25.13 36.12
N PRO A 93 36.43 -25.34 37.44
CA PRO A 93 35.25 -25.03 38.26
C PRO A 93 35.56 -24.08 39.44
N GLN A 94 34.53 -23.58 40.13
CA GLN A 94 34.38 -23.73 41.58
C GLN A 94 33.03 -23.17 42.05
N GLU A 95 32.30 -23.97 42.83
CA GLU A 95 31.14 -23.52 43.59
C GLU A 95 31.64 -22.78 44.84
N GLU A 96 31.21 -21.54 45.04
CA GLU A 96 31.35 -20.88 46.34
C GLU A 96 30.10 -20.05 46.65
N PHE A 97 29.64 -20.15 47.90
CA PHE A 97 28.38 -19.60 48.37
C PHE A 97 28.28 -18.08 48.16
N ARG A 98 27.16 -17.62 47.57
CA ARG A 98 26.62 -16.28 47.81
C ARG A 98 25.14 -16.32 48.10
N GLU A 99 24.76 -15.65 49.16
CA GLU A 99 23.38 -15.47 49.61
C GLU A 99 22.51 -14.80 48.54
N PRO A 100 21.19 -15.06 48.52
CA PRO A 100 20.29 -14.43 47.55
C PRO A 100 20.17 -12.93 47.79
N PHE A 101 20.88 -12.14 46.99
CA PHE A 101 20.60 -10.71 46.83
C PHE A 101 19.13 -10.50 46.42
N PRO A 102 18.39 -9.55 47.01
CA PRO A 102 17.01 -9.29 46.66
C PRO A 102 16.89 -8.73 45.23
N LEU A 103 16.41 -9.58 44.31
CA LEU A 103 16.25 -9.31 42.88
C LEU A 103 15.33 -8.12 42.53
N SER A 104 14.55 -7.60 43.48
CA SER A 104 13.59 -6.50 43.28
C SER A 104 14.23 -5.13 43.04
N LEU A 105 15.45 -4.89 43.56
CA LEU A 105 16.14 -3.61 43.40
C LEU A 105 16.89 -3.48 42.06
N VAL A 106 17.28 -4.60 41.45
CA VAL A 106 18.02 -4.60 40.17
C VAL A 106 17.08 -4.42 38.98
N SER A 107 15.86 -5.00 39.04
CA SER A 107 14.88 -4.87 37.96
C SER A 107 14.37 -3.43 37.80
N TYR A 108 14.15 -2.71 38.90
CA TYR A 108 13.66 -1.32 38.87
C TYR A 108 14.63 -0.39 38.12
N HIS A 109 15.91 -0.35 38.52
CA HIS A 109 16.89 0.51 37.87
C HIS A 109 17.20 0.11 36.42
N SER A 110 17.08 -1.16 36.04
CA SER A 110 17.20 -1.57 34.63
C SER A 110 16.03 -1.09 33.77
N ALA A 111 14.81 -1.05 34.32
CA ALA A 111 13.62 -0.59 33.62
C ALA A 111 13.63 0.95 33.46
N GLU A 112 13.97 1.69 34.52
CA GLU A 112 14.13 3.15 34.46
C GLU A 112 15.20 3.58 33.45
N HIS A 113 16.38 2.93 33.45
CA HIS A 113 17.43 3.25 32.47
C HIS A 113 17.00 2.96 31.02
N HIS A 114 16.29 1.86 30.76
CA HIS A 114 15.81 1.56 29.42
C HIS A 114 14.68 2.49 28.95
N ASP A 115 13.77 2.91 29.83
CA ASP A 115 12.71 3.85 29.47
C ASP A 115 13.31 5.24 29.18
N ASN A 116 14.29 5.68 29.98
CA ASN A 116 15.00 6.94 29.76
C ASN A 116 15.85 6.93 28.47
N GLU A 117 16.52 5.81 28.14
CA GLU A 117 17.18 5.65 26.83
C GLU A 117 16.18 5.71 25.66
N ASN A 118 15.02 5.06 25.77
CA ASN A 118 13.99 5.09 24.72
C ASN A 118 13.44 6.51 24.53
N ARG A 119 13.22 7.24 25.63
CA ARG A 119 12.82 8.65 25.65
C ARG A 119 13.83 9.55 24.95
N HIS A 120 15.12 9.43 25.29
CA HIS A 120 16.20 10.16 24.62
C HIS A 120 16.28 9.86 23.12
N ARG A 121 16.13 8.58 22.72
CA ARG A 121 16.07 8.19 21.30
C ARG A 121 14.86 8.80 20.59
N MET A 122 13.72 8.92 21.26
CA MET A 122 12.52 9.56 20.71
C MET A 122 12.72 11.06 20.49
N LEU A 123 13.28 11.79 21.45
CA LEU A 123 13.57 13.23 21.31
C LEU A 123 14.50 13.51 20.12
N ASN A 124 15.55 12.71 19.96
CA ASN A 124 16.45 12.81 18.82
C ASN A 124 15.73 12.49 17.49
N ARG A 125 14.76 11.56 17.48
CA ARG A 125 13.92 11.28 16.30
C ARG A 125 13.02 12.48 15.96
N VAL A 126 12.31 13.04 16.93
CA VAL A 126 11.48 14.26 16.74
C VAL A 126 12.32 15.40 16.16
N GLN A 127 13.49 15.68 16.76
CA GLN A 127 14.39 16.73 16.26
C GLN A 127 14.87 16.42 14.83
N SER A 128 15.30 15.17 14.55
CA SER A 128 15.80 14.78 13.23
C SER A 128 14.75 14.74 12.10
N ARG A 129 13.47 14.59 12.44
CA ARG A 129 12.39 14.34 11.48
C ARG A 129 11.47 15.55 11.27
N CYS A 130 11.27 16.35 12.32
CA CYS A 130 10.40 17.54 12.28
C CYS A 130 11.22 18.83 12.12
N ILE A 131 12.34 18.95 12.83
CA ILE A 131 13.06 20.23 13.00
C ILE A 131 14.22 20.35 12.00
N SER A 132 15.15 19.38 11.99
CA SER A 132 16.34 19.45 11.13
C SER A 132 15.96 19.35 9.66
N GLY A 133 16.54 20.23 8.84
CA GLY A 133 16.24 20.38 7.42
C GLY A 133 15.06 21.32 7.12
N PHE A 134 14.11 21.56 8.03
CA PHE A 134 13.08 22.59 7.81
C PHE A 134 13.57 23.97 8.25
N LEU A 135 14.01 24.08 9.51
CA LEU A 135 14.56 25.34 10.04
C LEU A 135 16.00 25.59 9.57
N ASP A 136 16.77 24.56 9.21
CA ASP A 136 18.15 24.76 8.74
C ASP A 136 18.25 25.41 7.33
N HIS A 137 17.21 25.30 6.51
CA HIS A 137 17.14 25.92 5.17
C HIS A 137 16.47 27.31 5.19
N MET A 138 15.74 27.62 6.25
CA MET A 138 15.27 28.97 6.53
C MET A 138 16.38 29.66 7.32
N SER A 139 17.08 30.64 6.72
CA SER A 139 18.09 31.39 7.48
C SER A 139 17.45 31.89 8.78
N SER A 140 18.05 31.59 9.94
CA SER A 140 17.50 31.97 11.25
C SER A 140 17.26 33.47 11.38
N ASP A 141 17.94 34.27 10.55
CA ASP A 141 17.72 35.70 10.39
C ASP A 141 16.45 36.12 9.63
N THR A 142 15.74 35.22 8.95
CA THR A 142 14.59 35.55 8.08
C THR A 142 13.22 35.07 8.58
N LEU A 143 13.13 34.51 9.79
CA LEU A 143 11.84 34.24 10.43
C LEU A 143 11.17 35.57 10.83
N ILE A 144 9.90 35.73 10.46
CA ILE A 144 9.07 36.91 10.74
C ILE A 144 8.24 36.60 11.98
N SER A 145 8.29 37.44 13.03
CA SER A 145 7.36 37.27 14.15
C SER A 145 5.93 37.49 13.66
N LEU A 146 5.05 36.52 13.90
CA LEU A 146 3.66 36.55 13.47
C LEU A 146 2.80 37.12 14.60
N TYR A 147 1.88 38.01 14.27
CA TYR A 147 0.96 38.57 15.28
C TYR A 147 -0.15 37.56 15.58
N LEU A 148 -0.35 37.30 16.88
CA LEU A 148 -1.26 36.28 17.40
C LEU A 148 -2.37 36.98 18.19
N LEU A 149 -3.62 36.82 17.75
CA LEU A 149 -4.78 37.46 18.39
C LEU A 149 -5.66 36.43 19.10
N PRO A 150 -5.93 36.56 20.41
CA PRO A 150 -6.75 35.60 21.15
C PRO A 150 -8.21 35.59 20.69
N ARG A 151 -8.80 34.40 20.58
CA ARG A 151 -10.17 34.16 20.08
C ARG A 151 -10.97 33.23 21.02
N PRO A 152 -11.37 33.69 22.22
CA PRO A 152 -11.98 32.86 23.27
C PRO A 152 -13.41 32.36 22.96
N ASP A 153 -13.99 32.75 21.83
CA ASP A 153 -15.23 32.22 21.24
C ASP A 153 -15.01 30.93 20.43
N ALA A 154 -13.78 30.63 20.00
CA ALA A 154 -13.49 29.48 19.15
C ALA A 154 -13.38 28.15 19.91
N VAL A 155 -13.31 28.17 21.24
CA VAL A 155 -13.16 26.96 22.08
C VAL A 155 -14.24 26.87 23.15
N ASP A 156 -14.67 25.65 23.41
CA ASP A 156 -15.53 25.33 24.54
C ASP A 156 -14.70 25.03 25.78
N SER A 157 -15.19 25.42 26.95
CA SER A 157 -14.51 25.21 28.23
C SER A 157 -15.40 24.40 29.17
N LEU A 158 -14.85 23.32 29.73
CA LEU A 158 -15.51 22.46 30.72
C LEU A 158 -16.01 23.24 31.95
N TRP A 159 -15.42 24.41 32.23
CA TRP A 159 -15.68 25.23 33.41
C TRP A 159 -16.63 26.41 33.16
N ARG A 160 -17.22 26.58 31.96
CA ARG A 160 -18.26 27.60 31.67
C ARG A 160 -19.62 27.26 32.31
N THR A 161 -19.65 27.00 33.62
CA THR A 161 -20.86 26.71 34.39
C THR A 161 -21.64 27.99 34.74
N ARG A 162 -22.22 28.65 33.72
CA ARG A 162 -23.32 29.65 33.73
C ARG A 162 -23.24 30.92 34.63
N ASN A 163 -22.40 30.98 35.67
CA ASN A 163 -22.43 32.03 36.70
C ASN A 163 -21.05 32.67 36.99
N GLN A 164 -20.34 33.15 35.96
CA GLN A 164 -19.22 34.08 36.16
C GLN A 164 -19.33 35.27 35.19
N GLU A 165 -19.11 36.46 35.76
CA GLU A 165 -19.13 37.76 35.08
C GLU A 165 -17.99 37.89 34.05
N PRO A 166 -18.10 38.80 33.06
CA PRO A 166 -17.17 38.88 31.94
C PRO A 166 -15.81 39.50 32.33
N TYR A 167 -14.97 38.72 33.03
CA TYR A 167 -13.60 39.14 33.37
C TYR A 167 -12.59 38.92 32.22
N ILE A 168 -12.97 38.18 31.16
CA ILE A 168 -12.15 38.05 29.95
C ILE A 168 -12.47 39.19 28.99
N SER A 169 -11.96 40.39 29.29
CA SER A 169 -12.00 41.56 28.38
C SER A 169 -10.68 42.35 28.34
N THR A 170 -9.63 41.85 29.01
CA THR A 170 -8.33 42.56 29.14
C THR A 170 -7.10 41.69 28.87
N LEU A 171 -7.26 40.55 28.19
CA LEU A 171 -6.14 39.87 27.51
C LEU A 171 -5.91 40.51 26.13
N GLN A 172 -5.56 41.80 26.14
CA GLN A 172 -4.82 42.37 25.02
C GLN A 172 -3.40 41.79 25.11
N VAL A 173 -3.11 40.82 24.25
CA VAL A 173 -1.74 40.35 24.02
C VAL A 173 -0.96 41.55 23.44
N PRO A 174 0.04 42.13 24.13
CA PRO A 174 0.92 43.13 23.53
C PRO A 174 1.56 42.60 22.24
N ASP A 175 1.73 43.49 21.25
CA ASP A 175 1.91 43.23 19.81
C ASP A 175 3.17 42.43 19.37
N ASN A 176 3.82 41.65 20.25
CA ASN A 176 5.01 40.86 19.88
C ASN A 176 5.28 39.62 20.78
N LYS A 177 4.27 38.99 21.38
CA LYS A 177 4.50 37.74 22.14
C LYS A 177 4.94 36.58 21.26
N ASN A 178 5.83 35.74 21.77
CA ASN A 178 6.25 34.49 21.13
C ASN A 178 5.17 33.40 21.29
N ILE A 179 5.05 32.46 20.35
CA ILE A 179 4.16 31.30 20.45
C ILE A 179 4.39 30.49 21.74
N VAL A 180 5.62 30.46 22.24
CA VAL A 180 5.99 29.82 23.52
C VAL A 180 5.30 30.49 24.71
N GLU A 181 5.30 31.83 24.76
CA GLU A 181 4.67 32.61 25.83
C GLU A 181 3.15 32.44 25.81
N VAL A 182 2.57 32.42 24.60
CA VAL A 182 1.13 32.17 24.38
C VAL A 182 0.72 30.75 24.76
N TYR A 183 1.58 29.76 24.48
CA TYR A 183 1.38 28.37 24.91
C TYR A 183 1.41 28.24 26.44
N ASP A 184 2.35 28.92 27.11
CA ASP A 184 2.44 28.93 28.58
C ASP A 184 1.24 29.66 29.22
N GLU A 185 0.75 30.74 28.62
CA GLU A 185 -0.48 31.44 29.05
C GLU A 185 -1.78 30.66 28.79
N ALA A 186 -1.73 29.65 27.93
CA ALA A 186 -2.83 28.73 27.65
C ALA A 186 -2.82 27.48 28.54
N ASP A 187 -1.95 27.42 29.56
CA ASP A 187 -1.65 26.21 30.35
C ASP A 187 -1.32 24.99 29.45
N GLY A 188 -0.77 25.26 28.25
CA GLY A 188 -0.43 24.27 27.23
C GLY A 188 -1.61 23.71 26.42
N GLU A 189 -2.83 24.27 26.55
CA GLU A 189 -4.02 23.85 25.82
C GLU A 189 -4.43 24.85 24.71
N LEU A 190 -3.83 24.72 23.52
CA LEU A 190 -3.85 25.78 22.51
C LEU A 190 -4.44 25.37 21.16
N LEU A 191 -5.47 26.09 20.70
CA LEU A 191 -5.96 26.03 19.33
C LEU A 191 -5.32 27.14 18.47
N ILE A 192 -4.58 26.76 17.43
CA ILE A 192 -3.95 27.68 16.47
C ILE A 192 -4.79 27.73 15.19
N LEU A 193 -5.51 28.84 15.00
CA LEU A 193 -6.25 29.17 13.79
C LEU A 193 -5.46 30.11 12.89
N GLY A 194 -5.77 30.10 11.60
CA GLY A 194 -5.17 31.00 10.61
C GLY A 194 -5.45 30.52 9.19
N GLU A 195 -5.28 31.39 8.20
CA GLU A 195 -5.52 31.03 6.81
C GLU A 195 -4.43 30.11 6.21
N LEU A 196 -4.65 29.67 4.96
CA LEU A 196 -3.69 28.86 4.22
C LEU A 196 -2.40 29.67 3.97
N GLY A 197 -1.25 29.11 4.31
CA GLY A 197 0.04 29.80 4.17
C GLY A 197 0.35 30.84 5.27
N ALA A 198 -0.52 31.01 6.28
CA ALA A 198 -0.32 31.97 7.37
C ALA A 198 0.86 31.65 8.31
N GLY A 199 1.43 30.42 8.26
CA GLY A 199 2.59 30.03 9.08
C GLY A 199 2.29 29.10 10.26
N LYS A 200 1.06 28.54 10.37
CA LYS A 200 0.66 27.63 11.47
C LYS A 200 1.67 26.49 11.74
N THR A 201 2.06 25.75 10.71
CA THR A 201 3.06 24.67 10.85
C THR A 201 4.44 25.19 11.23
N THR A 202 4.83 26.41 10.82
CA THR A 202 6.08 27.05 11.25
C THR A 202 6.04 27.35 12.75
N LEU A 203 4.95 27.97 13.24
CA LEU A 203 4.73 28.22 14.68
C LEU A 203 4.71 26.92 15.49
N LEU A 204 4.11 25.86 14.95
CA LEU A 204 4.10 24.54 15.59
C LEU A 204 5.51 23.94 15.68
N LEU A 205 6.35 24.14 14.67
CA LEU A 205 7.75 23.70 14.67
C LEU A 205 8.64 24.52 15.59
N GLU A 206 8.47 25.85 15.64
CA GLU A 206 9.13 26.74 16.61
C GLU A 206 8.78 26.33 18.05
N LEU A 207 7.49 26.11 18.33
CA LEU A 207 7.03 25.59 19.62
C LEU A 207 7.59 24.20 19.91
N THR A 208 7.60 23.28 18.93
CA THR A 208 8.18 21.93 19.09
C THR A 208 9.65 21.99 19.47
N GLN A 209 10.43 22.91 18.87
CA GLN A 209 11.85 23.07 19.19
C GLN A 209 12.06 23.45 20.66
N GLU A 210 11.33 24.44 21.15
CA GLU A 210 11.41 24.85 22.56
C GLU A 210 10.92 23.74 23.51
N LEU A 211 9.81 23.07 23.19
CA LEU A 211 9.29 21.96 23.99
C LEU A 211 10.28 20.76 24.05
N VAL A 212 11.05 20.51 22.98
CA VAL A 212 12.11 19.48 22.98
C VAL A 212 13.26 19.87 23.91
N GLU A 213 13.66 21.15 23.97
CA GLU A 213 14.69 21.61 24.91
C GLU A 213 14.19 21.59 26.36
N ARG A 214 12.94 21.98 26.63
CA ARG A 214 12.32 21.81 27.96
C ARG A 214 12.33 20.35 28.41
N CYS A 215 12.01 19.44 27.49
CA CYS A 215 12.06 17.99 27.71
C CYS A 215 13.48 17.42 27.91
N ARG A 216 14.54 18.15 27.52
CA ARG A 216 15.94 17.80 27.83
C ARG A 216 16.38 18.28 29.21
N LEU A 217 15.71 19.30 29.74
CA LEU A 217 15.98 19.89 31.06
C LEU A 217 15.18 19.19 32.17
N ASP A 218 13.96 18.74 31.87
CA ASP A 218 13.10 17.97 32.77
C ASP A 218 12.66 16.64 32.13
N GLU A 219 13.08 15.52 32.73
CA GLU A 219 12.74 14.16 32.28
C GLU A 219 11.26 13.80 32.54
N MET A 220 10.57 14.54 33.42
CA MET A 220 9.14 14.35 33.75
C MET A 220 8.19 15.07 32.79
N PHE A 221 8.66 16.10 32.08
CA PHE A 221 7.89 16.82 31.06
C PHE A 221 7.42 15.83 29.97
N PRO A 222 6.23 15.95 29.34
CA PRO A 222 5.82 15.01 28.28
C PRO A 222 6.59 15.22 26.95
N ILE A 223 6.77 14.16 26.15
CA ILE A 223 7.50 14.22 24.87
C ILE A 223 6.61 14.95 23.84
N PRO A 224 7.03 16.11 23.28
CA PRO A 224 6.29 16.76 22.19
C PRO A 224 6.41 15.95 20.91
N VAL A 225 5.27 15.62 20.28
CA VAL A 225 5.24 14.85 19.03
C VAL A 225 4.21 15.43 18.07
N ILE A 226 4.63 15.71 16.84
CA ILE A 226 3.75 16.20 15.77
C ILE A 226 3.03 15.02 15.11
N PHE A 227 1.70 15.13 15.02
CA PHE A 227 0.81 14.18 14.35
C PHE A 227 0.01 14.91 13.27
N HIS A 228 -0.07 14.34 12.06
CA HIS A 228 -0.86 14.92 10.97
C HIS A 228 -2.24 14.25 10.93
N LEU A 229 -3.31 15.03 11.19
CA LEU A 229 -4.66 14.50 11.38
C LEU A 229 -5.29 13.90 10.11
N SER A 230 -4.78 14.21 8.92
CA SER A 230 -5.23 13.64 7.64
C SER A 230 -5.27 12.10 7.66
N GLY A 231 -4.32 11.44 8.33
CA GLY A 231 -4.26 9.98 8.46
C GLY A 231 -5.32 9.34 9.37
N TRP A 232 -6.00 10.11 10.23
CA TRP A 232 -7.04 9.58 11.12
C TRP A 232 -8.32 9.17 10.36
N ALA A 233 -8.61 9.89 9.26
CA ALA A 233 -9.86 9.79 8.52
C ALA A 233 -10.15 8.39 7.91
N GLU A 234 -9.11 7.60 7.62
CA GLU A 234 -9.23 6.27 7.02
C GLU A 234 -9.86 5.24 7.96
N LYS A 235 -9.50 5.29 9.25
CA LYS A 235 -9.86 4.26 10.24
C LYS A 235 -10.95 4.71 11.22
N LYS A 236 -11.03 6.02 11.53
CA LYS A 236 -11.92 6.58 12.56
C LYS A 236 -11.78 5.86 13.91
N ALA A 237 -10.54 5.47 14.25
CA ALA A 237 -10.22 4.79 15.50
C ALA A 237 -10.28 5.77 16.69
N PRO A 238 -10.41 5.28 17.93
CA PRO A 238 -10.13 6.09 19.12
C PRO A 238 -8.78 6.79 19.00
N LEU A 239 -8.68 8.04 19.43
CA LEU A 239 -7.46 8.82 19.23
C LEU A 239 -6.25 8.21 19.97
N THR A 240 -6.49 7.57 21.13
CA THR A 240 -5.51 6.78 21.89
C THR A 240 -4.82 5.71 21.04
N ASP A 241 -5.60 4.84 20.40
CA ASP A 241 -5.10 3.78 19.52
C ASP A 241 -4.39 4.36 18.28
N TRP A 242 -4.95 5.42 17.70
CA TRP A 242 -4.38 6.07 16.51
C TRP A 242 -3.02 6.73 16.81
N LEU A 243 -2.88 7.46 17.92
CA LEU A 243 -1.61 8.07 18.32
C LEU A 243 -0.53 6.99 18.59
N ALA A 244 -0.91 5.88 19.23
CA ALA A 244 0.00 4.76 19.47
C ALA A 244 0.44 4.06 18.17
N GLU A 245 -0.45 3.95 17.18
CA GLU A 245 -0.11 3.44 15.84
C GLU A 245 0.79 4.42 15.08
N GLU A 246 0.50 5.72 15.08
CA GLU A 246 1.30 6.76 14.45
C GLU A 246 2.73 6.85 15.02
N LEU A 247 2.89 6.69 16.34
CA LEU A 247 4.20 6.54 16.99
C LEU A 247 4.95 5.30 16.50
N ASN A 248 4.24 4.20 16.24
CA ASN A 248 4.85 2.98 15.74
C ASN A 248 5.28 3.09 14.27
N LEU A 249 4.44 3.70 13.43
CA LEU A 249 4.70 3.93 12.02
C LEU A 249 5.75 5.04 11.84
N LYS A 250 5.39 6.30 12.08
CA LYS A 250 6.20 7.47 11.73
C LYS A 250 7.46 7.61 12.59
N TYR A 251 7.41 7.19 13.86
CA TYR A 251 8.52 7.36 14.79
C TYR A 251 9.23 6.05 15.18
N GLN A 252 8.84 4.91 14.60
CA GLN A 252 9.45 3.60 14.83
C GLN A 252 9.56 3.23 16.33
N VAL A 253 8.59 3.64 17.13
CA VAL A 253 8.48 3.26 18.56
C VAL A 253 7.79 1.89 18.62
N PRO A 254 8.35 0.86 19.28
CA PRO A 254 7.68 -0.44 19.39
C PRO A 254 6.26 -0.28 19.95
N PHE A 255 5.24 -0.87 19.30
CA PHE A 255 3.83 -0.60 19.59
C PHE A 255 3.44 -0.72 21.09
N ARG A 256 4.01 -1.70 21.82
CA ARG A 256 3.81 -1.82 23.28
C ARG A 256 4.34 -0.63 24.09
N ILE A 257 5.44 -0.02 23.65
CA ILE A 257 6.02 1.19 24.26
C ILE A 257 5.16 2.40 23.89
N ALA A 258 4.72 2.50 22.63
CA ALA A 258 3.82 3.57 22.19
C ALA A 258 2.49 3.56 22.98
N GLN A 259 1.84 2.40 23.11
CA GLN A 259 0.63 2.25 23.93
C GLN A 259 0.88 2.61 25.39
N LYS A 260 2.01 2.21 25.99
CA LYS A 260 2.39 2.61 27.36
C LYS A 260 2.50 4.13 27.46
N TRP A 261 3.26 4.76 26.58
CA TRP A 261 3.53 6.21 26.63
C TRP A 261 2.27 7.07 26.44
N ILE A 262 1.34 6.65 25.58
CA ILE A 262 0.02 7.31 25.45
C ILE A 262 -0.84 7.08 26.71
N ALA A 263 -0.94 5.83 27.19
CA ALA A 263 -1.77 5.49 28.35
C ALA A 263 -1.23 6.00 29.70
N SER A 264 0.03 6.45 29.75
CA SER A 264 0.67 7.03 30.93
C SER A 264 1.03 8.50 30.76
N ASP A 265 0.35 9.20 29.85
CA ASP A 265 0.41 10.66 29.69
C ASP A 265 1.82 11.22 29.39
N GLN A 266 2.70 10.38 28.83
CA GLN A 266 4.11 10.72 28.57
C GLN A 266 4.34 11.41 27.22
N VAL A 267 3.30 11.62 26.41
CA VAL A 267 3.36 12.24 25.08
C VAL A 267 2.44 13.44 25.04
N LEU A 268 2.98 14.57 24.56
CA LEU A 268 2.26 15.81 24.30
C LEU A 268 1.89 15.83 22.81
N PRO A 269 0.60 15.65 22.46
CA PRO A 269 0.15 15.64 21.08
C PRO A 269 0.09 17.06 20.48
N LEU A 270 0.87 17.27 19.42
CA LEU A 270 0.84 18.46 18.57
C LEU A 270 0.13 18.08 17.25
N LEU A 271 -1.17 18.35 17.18
CA LEU A 271 -2.06 17.88 16.11
C LEU A 271 -2.14 18.90 14.97
N ASP A 272 -1.47 18.64 13.83
CA ASP A 272 -1.51 19.52 12.66
C ASP A 272 -2.55 19.09 11.62
N GLY A 273 -3.17 20.08 10.97
CA GLY A 273 -4.03 19.88 9.79
C GLY A 273 -5.43 19.29 10.04
N LEU A 274 -6.19 19.80 11.02
CA LEU A 274 -7.60 19.38 11.20
C LEU A 274 -8.47 19.69 9.96
N ASP A 275 -8.14 20.72 9.19
CA ASP A 275 -8.78 21.03 7.91
C ASP A 275 -8.46 20.02 6.80
N GLU A 276 -7.36 19.26 6.89
CA GLU A 276 -7.00 18.22 5.93
C GLU A 276 -7.80 16.92 6.10
N VAL A 277 -8.45 16.75 7.26
CA VAL A 277 -9.44 15.69 7.49
C VAL A 277 -10.64 15.93 6.57
N GLY A 278 -10.93 14.93 5.72
CA GLY A 278 -12.02 14.99 4.76
C GLY A 278 -13.35 15.42 5.39
N GLN A 279 -14.08 16.31 4.72
CA GLN A 279 -15.22 17.07 5.28
C GLN A 279 -16.27 16.20 5.99
N ALA A 280 -16.58 15.01 5.46
CA ALA A 280 -17.55 14.07 6.03
C ALA A 280 -17.07 13.34 7.31
N SER A 281 -15.77 13.34 7.59
CA SER A 281 -15.16 12.70 8.77
C SER A 281 -14.70 13.72 9.82
N ARG A 282 -14.59 15.00 9.47
CA ARG A 282 -14.07 16.07 10.33
C ARG A 282 -14.81 16.24 11.67
N PRO A 283 -16.17 16.17 11.75
CA PRO A 283 -16.87 16.24 13.03
C PRO A 283 -16.50 15.09 13.98
N ALA A 284 -16.44 13.86 13.47
CA ALA A 284 -16.05 12.70 14.28
C ALA A 284 -14.58 12.76 14.75
N CYS A 285 -13.71 13.51 14.04
CA CYS A 285 -12.34 13.76 14.48
C CYS A 285 -12.32 14.71 15.70
N VAL A 286 -13.13 15.78 15.67
CA VAL A 286 -13.31 16.69 16.82
C VAL A 286 -13.89 15.95 18.02
N GLU A 287 -14.90 15.11 17.79
CA GLU A 287 -15.47 14.22 18.83
C GLU A 287 -14.37 13.34 19.45
N ALA A 288 -13.55 12.67 18.64
CA ALA A 288 -12.45 11.83 19.13
C ALA A 288 -11.36 12.61 19.90
N ILE A 289 -11.03 13.84 19.49
CA ILE A 289 -10.10 14.72 20.24
C ILE A 289 -10.70 15.15 21.57
N ASN A 290 -11.98 15.55 21.57
CA ASN A 290 -12.70 15.91 22.80
C ASN A 290 -12.83 14.71 23.76
N THR A 291 -13.07 13.49 23.26
CA THR A 291 -13.10 12.26 24.07
C THR A 291 -11.73 11.96 24.66
N TYR A 292 -10.65 11.98 23.86
CA TYR A 292 -9.28 11.78 24.36
C TYR A 292 -8.95 12.75 25.50
N ARG A 293 -9.31 14.03 25.32
CA ARG A 293 -9.13 15.04 26.37
C ARG A 293 -9.95 14.74 27.62
N GLN A 294 -11.19 14.25 27.50
CA GLN A 294 -11.99 13.87 28.67
C GLN A 294 -11.37 12.69 29.44
N GLU A 295 -10.69 11.78 28.75
CA GLU A 295 -9.98 10.63 29.34
C GLU A 295 -8.63 11.03 29.96
N HIS A 296 -7.90 11.97 29.34
CA HIS A 296 -6.52 12.36 29.65
C HIS A 296 -6.39 13.83 30.11
N GLY A 297 -7.36 14.36 30.85
CA GLY A 297 -7.67 15.80 30.98
C GLY A 297 -6.65 16.76 31.62
N PHE A 298 -5.40 16.35 31.83
CA PHE A 298 -4.28 17.22 32.24
C PHE A 298 -3.07 17.18 31.29
N ILE A 299 -3.12 16.43 30.17
CA ILE A 299 -2.05 16.48 29.16
C ILE A 299 -2.19 17.77 28.34
N PRO A 300 -1.12 18.58 28.18
CA PRO A 300 -1.10 19.68 27.23
C PRO A 300 -1.34 19.21 25.79
N MET A 301 -2.08 19.98 25.01
CA MET A 301 -2.45 19.65 23.64
C MET A 301 -2.49 20.90 22.78
N VAL A 302 -1.88 20.82 21.59
CA VAL A 302 -1.96 21.88 20.58
C VAL A 302 -2.65 21.34 19.34
N VAL A 303 -3.59 22.11 18.77
CA VAL A 303 -4.30 21.74 17.54
C VAL A 303 -4.23 22.88 16.53
N CYS A 304 -3.86 22.57 15.28
CA CYS A 304 -3.86 23.53 14.18
C CYS A 304 -5.03 23.29 13.22
N CYS A 305 -5.72 24.36 12.82
CA CYS A 305 -6.77 24.30 11.80
C CYS A 305 -6.84 25.58 10.96
N ARG A 306 -7.41 25.50 9.76
CA ARG A 306 -7.82 26.68 8.99
C ARG A 306 -9.03 27.36 9.62
N THR A 307 -8.99 28.69 9.76
CA THR A 307 -10.07 29.48 10.39
C THR A 307 -11.44 29.22 9.75
N SER A 308 -11.54 29.34 8.42
CA SER A 308 -12.80 29.12 7.68
C SER A 308 -13.38 27.70 7.84
N ASP A 309 -12.52 26.68 7.82
CA ASP A 309 -12.93 25.28 7.99
C ASP A 309 -13.39 25.00 9.42
N TYR A 310 -12.68 25.57 10.41
CA TYR A 310 -13.02 25.44 11.81
C TYR A 310 -14.33 26.18 12.17
N ASP A 311 -14.55 27.36 11.60
CA ASP A 311 -15.80 28.11 11.80
C ASP A 311 -17.02 27.37 11.24
N SER A 312 -16.85 26.57 10.17
CA SER A 312 -17.92 25.72 9.62
C SER A 312 -18.34 24.53 10.52
N LEU A 313 -17.54 24.19 11.53
CA LEU A 313 -17.84 23.09 12.45
C LEU A 313 -18.92 23.48 13.47
N ARG A 314 -19.88 22.57 13.68
CA ARG A 314 -20.97 22.72 14.66
C ARG A 314 -20.49 22.52 16.09
N GLU A 315 -19.61 21.53 16.29
CA GLU A 315 -18.96 21.25 17.57
C GLU A 315 -17.58 21.89 17.57
N LYS A 316 -17.18 22.45 18.71
CA LYS A 316 -15.87 23.08 18.89
C LYS A 316 -14.97 22.17 19.72
N LEU A 317 -13.67 22.40 19.60
CA LEU A 317 -12.68 21.75 20.44
C LEU A 317 -12.80 22.29 21.86
N VAL A 318 -12.71 21.37 22.82
CA VAL A 318 -12.60 21.71 24.24
C VAL A 318 -11.12 22.01 24.52
N LEU A 319 -10.74 23.28 24.55
CA LEU A 319 -9.35 23.76 24.74
C LEU A 319 -9.33 25.03 25.60
N GLY A 320 -8.24 25.25 26.34
CA GLY A 320 -8.09 26.37 27.27
C GLY A 320 -8.03 27.72 26.58
N MET A 321 -7.27 27.82 25.48
CA MET A 321 -7.16 29.03 24.68
C MET A 321 -7.21 28.75 23.17
N ALA A 322 -7.67 29.73 22.41
CA ALA A 322 -7.50 29.76 20.96
C ALA A 322 -6.89 31.09 20.51
N ILE A 323 -6.08 31.04 19.46
CA ILE A 323 -5.46 32.19 18.80
C ILE A 323 -5.71 32.14 17.30
N VAL A 324 -5.72 33.32 16.67
CA VAL A 324 -5.73 33.48 15.22
C VAL A 324 -4.43 34.16 14.80
N VAL A 325 -3.66 33.48 13.97
CA VAL A 325 -2.50 34.04 13.26
C VAL A 325 -2.99 35.12 12.30
N GLN A 326 -2.59 36.37 12.55
CA GLN A 326 -2.99 37.53 11.76
C GLN A 326 -2.22 37.60 10.43
N PRO A 327 -2.80 38.23 9.40
CA PRO A 327 -2.05 38.60 8.19
C PRO A 327 -0.90 39.56 8.54
N LEU A 328 0.20 39.45 7.79
CA LEU A 328 1.38 40.29 7.93
C LEU A 328 1.05 41.77 7.68
N THR A 329 1.49 42.62 8.61
CA THR A 329 1.43 44.07 8.46
C THR A 329 2.51 44.58 7.52
N PHE A 330 2.30 45.80 6.98
CA PHE A 330 3.30 46.48 6.15
C PHE A 330 4.67 46.61 6.86
N GLN A 331 4.68 46.80 8.18
CA GLN A 331 5.92 46.92 8.96
C GLN A 331 6.71 45.60 9.01
N GLN A 332 6.03 44.47 9.22
CA GLN A 332 6.65 43.14 9.17
C GLN A 332 7.19 42.81 7.77
N ILE A 333 6.44 43.17 6.73
CA ILE A 333 6.84 43.01 5.32
C ILE A 333 8.08 43.86 5.00
N ASP A 334 8.08 45.13 5.39
CA ASP A 334 9.21 46.03 5.13
C ASP A 334 10.48 45.63 5.92
N TYR A 335 10.30 45.17 7.16
CA TYR A 335 11.36 44.58 7.98
C TYR A 335 11.98 43.35 7.30
N TYR A 336 11.16 42.39 6.84
CA TYR A 336 11.63 41.22 6.10
C TYR A 336 12.42 41.60 4.84
N ILE A 337 11.92 42.56 4.05
CA ILE A 337 12.60 43.04 2.84
C ILE A 337 13.95 43.69 3.19
N SER A 338 14.01 44.49 4.25
CA SER A 338 15.25 45.18 4.67
C SER A 338 16.32 44.27 5.25
N LYS A 339 15.93 43.16 5.89
CA LYS A 339 16.85 42.17 6.49
C LYS A 339 17.32 41.09 5.50
N SER A 340 16.63 40.93 4.37
CA SER A 340 17.00 39.98 3.33
C SER A 340 18.33 40.36 2.65
N SER A 341 19.25 39.41 2.55
CA SER A 341 20.58 39.60 1.92
C SER A 341 20.55 39.67 0.38
N LYS A 342 19.36 39.61 -0.22
CA LYS A 342 19.15 39.65 -1.67
C LYS A 342 18.59 40.99 -2.06
N ASP A 343 18.97 41.50 -3.23
CA ASP A 343 18.48 42.78 -3.74
C ASP A 343 16.96 42.71 -4.04
N LEU A 344 16.16 43.08 -3.04
CA LEU A 344 14.71 43.15 -3.07
C LEU A 344 14.20 44.60 -3.20
N ALA A 345 15.05 45.55 -3.63
CA ALA A 345 14.64 46.93 -3.84
C ALA A 345 13.45 47.03 -4.82
N THR A 346 13.44 46.20 -5.87
CA THR A 346 12.34 46.08 -6.84
C THR A 346 11.02 45.63 -6.20
N MET A 347 11.08 44.79 -5.16
CA MET A 347 9.90 44.31 -4.43
C MET A 347 9.30 45.40 -3.53
N ARG A 348 10.14 46.20 -2.86
CA ARG A 348 9.68 47.36 -2.08
C ARG A 348 8.94 48.36 -2.97
N ILE A 349 9.46 48.63 -4.17
CA ILE A 349 8.81 49.51 -5.16
C ILE A 349 7.46 48.93 -5.62
N ALA A 350 7.39 47.63 -5.91
CA ALA A 350 6.16 46.97 -6.34
C ALA A 350 5.03 47.11 -5.31
N LEU A 351 5.32 46.79 -4.05
CA LEU A 351 4.36 46.83 -2.94
C LEU A 351 3.93 48.26 -2.57
N GLN A 352 4.77 49.27 -2.82
CA GLN A 352 4.40 50.68 -2.68
C GLN A 352 3.54 51.20 -3.84
N THR A 353 3.57 50.53 -5.00
CA THR A 353 2.87 50.99 -6.22
C THR A 353 1.49 50.34 -6.38
N ASP A 354 1.31 49.10 -5.89
CA ASP A 354 0.05 48.35 -5.98
C ASP A 354 -0.44 47.83 -4.60
N PRO A 355 -1.45 48.48 -3.98
CA PRO A 355 -2.05 48.02 -2.73
C PRO A 355 -2.67 46.62 -2.80
N SER A 356 -3.11 46.19 -3.98
CA SER A 356 -3.71 44.87 -4.17
C SER A 356 -2.65 43.77 -4.09
N LEU A 357 -1.42 44.05 -4.57
CA LEU A 357 -0.28 43.14 -4.41
C LEU A 357 0.15 43.02 -2.93
N GLN A 358 0.00 44.10 -2.15
CA GLN A 358 0.24 44.09 -0.71
C GLN A 358 -0.73 43.14 0.04
N GLU A 359 -2.01 43.11 -0.34
CA GLU A 359 -3.00 42.17 0.21
C GLU A 359 -2.61 40.71 -0.07
N ILE A 360 -2.11 40.42 -1.29
CA ILE A 360 -1.69 39.07 -1.70
C ILE A 360 -0.50 38.55 -0.86
N VAL A 361 0.48 39.40 -0.53
CA VAL A 361 1.66 39.02 0.28
C VAL A 361 1.45 39.14 1.80
N SER A 362 0.21 39.35 2.25
CA SER A 362 -0.14 39.35 3.67
C SER A 362 0.03 37.97 4.34
N THR A 363 0.39 36.92 3.62
CA THR A 363 0.82 35.63 4.20
C THR A 363 2.33 35.42 4.03
N PRO A 364 3.06 34.89 5.04
CA PRO A 364 4.50 34.63 4.95
C PRO A 364 4.88 33.77 3.74
N LEU A 365 4.05 32.80 3.39
CA LEU A 365 4.26 31.96 2.21
C LEU A 365 4.21 32.79 0.91
N MET A 366 3.16 33.60 0.70
CA MET A 366 3.08 34.45 -0.51
C MET A 366 4.18 35.52 -0.56
N LEU A 367 4.58 36.06 0.59
CA LEU A 367 5.72 36.97 0.69
C LEU A 367 7.02 36.30 0.23
N SER A 368 7.28 35.06 0.67
CA SER A 368 8.47 34.30 0.25
C SER A 368 8.42 33.91 -1.24
N ILE A 369 7.25 33.56 -1.77
CA ILE A 369 7.00 33.27 -3.18
C ILE A 369 7.25 34.50 -4.06
N LEU A 370 6.74 35.68 -3.67
CA LEU A 370 6.98 36.92 -4.41
C LEU A 370 8.46 37.36 -4.31
N ALA A 371 9.06 37.29 -3.11
CA ALA A 371 10.48 37.58 -2.92
C ALA A 371 11.38 36.65 -3.76
N TYR A 372 10.95 35.41 -4.03
CA TYR A 372 11.64 34.51 -4.94
C TYR A 372 11.36 34.85 -6.41
N SER A 373 10.12 35.13 -6.80
CA SER A 373 9.74 35.39 -8.20
C SER A 373 10.38 36.67 -8.76
N LEU A 374 10.48 37.73 -7.96
CA LEU A 374 10.98 39.05 -8.38
C LEU A 374 12.51 39.19 -8.50
N GLN A 375 13.31 38.26 -7.98
CA GLN A 375 14.79 38.37 -7.95
C GLN A 375 15.39 38.62 -9.35
N GLY A 376 16.04 39.77 -9.58
CA GLY A 376 16.64 40.07 -10.88
C GLY A 376 15.65 40.20 -12.07
N MET A 377 14.38 40.50 -11.81
CA MET A 377 13.47 41.06 -12.82
C MET A 377 13.77 42.57 -13.01
N SER A 378 13.47 43.12 -14.18
CA SER A 378 13.60 44.57 -14.40
C SER A 378 12.46 45.34 -13.72
N GLN A 379 12.64 46.65 -13.47
CA GLN A 379 11.58 47.48 -12.89
C GLN A 379 10.35 47.62 -13.80
N GLU A 380 10.48 47.38 -15.11
CA GLU A 380 9.37 47.43 -16.07
C GLU A 380 8.53 46.15 -16.02
N ASP A 381 9.18 44.97 -15.99
CA ASP A 381 8.49 43.67 -15.88
C ASP A 381 7.64 43.59 -14.60
N VAL A 382 8.14 44.16 -13.50
CA VAL A 382 7.47 44.14 -12.20
C VAL A 382 6.26 45.08 -12.15
N LYS A 383 6.23 46.15 -12.95
CA LYS A 383 5.03 46.99 -13.13
C LYS A 383 3.94 46.35 -13.99
N MET A 384 4.29 45.36 -14.81
CA MET A 384 3.32 44.60 -15.62
C MET A 384 2.73 43.39 -14.86
N LEU A 385 3.21 43.10 -13.66
CA LEU A 385 2.79 41.95 -12.87
C LEU A 385 1.37 42.21 -12.32
N GLN A 386 0.37 41.56 -12.91
CA GLN A 386 -1.02 41.71 -12.49
C GLN A 386 -1.24 41.24 -11.05
N SER A 387 -2.05 41.98 -10.30
CA SER A 387 -2.42 41.77 -8.91
C SER A 387 -3.37 40.58 -8.72
N SER A 388 -2.89 39.38 -9.02
CA SER A 388 -3.63 38.13 -8.85
C SER A 388 -2.74 37.04 -8.26
N HIS A 389 -3.29 36.28 -7.30
CA HIS A 389 -2.65 35.09 -6.73
C HIS A 389 -2.20 34.11 -7.82
N SER A 390 -3.01 33.90 -8.87
CA SER A 390 -2.65 32.97 -9.96
C SER A 390 -1.48 33.45 -10.80
N VAL A 391 -1.34 34.76 -11.00
CA VAL A 391 -0.24 35.35 -11.79
C VAL A 391 1.07 35.30 -11.00
N VAL A 392 1.04 35.59 -9.70
CA VAL A 392 2.21 35.46 -8.82
C VAL A 392 2.69 34.00 -8.74
N LEU A 393 1.76 33.04 -8.61
CA LEU A 393 2.07 31.60 -8.60
C LEU A 393 2.58 31.09 -9.96
N GLU A 394 1.98 31.53 -11.07
CA GLU A 394 2.44 31.16 -12.41
C GLU A 394 3.87 31.66 -12.66
N GLN A 395 4.18 32.92 -12.31
CA GLN A 395 5.54 33.46 -12.44
C GLN A 395 6.55 32.74 -11.55
N TYR A 396 6.16 32.33 -10.33
CA TYR A 396 6.99 31.51 -9.45
C TYR A 396 7.30 30.13 -10.08
N VAL A 397 6.28 29.44 -10.62
CA VAL A 397 6.43 28.15 -11.31
C VAL A 397 7.29 28.29 -12.57
N GLU A 398 7.02 29.29 -13.42
CA GLU A 398 7.84 29.60 -14.61
C GLU A 398 9.30 29.79 -14.24
N ARG A 399 9.57 30.53 -13.17
CA ARG A 399 10.92 30.85 -12.71
C ARG A 399 11.66 29.62 -12.19
N LEU A 400 11.00 28.76 -11.41
CA LEU A 400 11.57 27.48 -10.96
C LEU A 400 11.95 26.61 -12.16
N LEU A 401 11.03 26.47 -13.13
CA LEU A 401 11.28 25.72 -14.36
C LEU A 401 12.45 26.33 -15.17
N ARG A 402 12.45 27.65 -15.42
CA ARG A 402 13.49 28.34 -16.20
C ARG A 402 14.87 28.31 -15.55
N LYS A 403 14.96 28.36 -14.21
CA LYS A 403 16.24 28.39 -13.48
C LYS A 403 16.99 27.08 -13.60
N GLU A 404 16.34 25.96 -13.24
CA GLU A 404 16.98 24.64 -13.25
C GLU A 404 17.03 24.03 -14.67
N ALA A 405 16.14 24.46 -15.58
CA ALA A 405 16.21 24.02 -16.99
C ALA A 405 17.53 24.39 -17.69
N LYS A 406 18.23 25.44 -17.23
CA LYS A 406 19.56 25.80 -17.75
C LYS A 406 20.68 24.83 -17.36
N GLN A 407 20.45 23.94 -16.39
CA GLN A 407 21.47 23.01 -15.92
C GLN A 407 21.29 21.60 -16.48
N HIS A 408 20.15 20.92 -16.29
CA HIS A 408 20.01 19.50 -16.65
C HIS A 408 18.63 19.02 -17.15
N SER A 409 17.73 19.92 -17.58
CA SER A 409 16.36 19.50 -17.91
C SER A 409 16.26 18.53 -19.11
N ARG A 410 15.54 17.42 -18.89
CA ARG A 410 15.25 16.36 -19.87
C ARG A 410 13.82 16.41 -20.43
N TYR A 411 12.98 17.31 -19.92
CA TYR A 411 11.55 17.45 -20.23
C TYR A 411 11.24 18.93 -20.45
N THR A 412 10.34 19.29 -21.37
CA THR A 412 10.08 20.73 -21.57
C THR A 412 9.30 21.32 -20.37
N PRO A 413 9.38 22.63 -20.12
CA PRO A 413 8.57 23.29 -19.10
C PRO A 413 7.07 23.03 -19.29
N GLU A 414 6.59 23.01 -20.53
CA GLU A 414 5.18 22.80 -20.90
C GLU A 414 4.74 21.37 -20.57
N GLN A 415 5.56 20.36 -20.92
CA GLN A 415 5.32 18.96 -20.54
C GLN A 415 5.29 18.79 -19.02
N THR A 416 6.20 19.48 -18.31
CA THR A 416 6.29 19.44 -16.85
C THR A 416 5.06 20.07 -16.21
N LYS A 417 4.62 21.25 -16.68
CA LYS A 417 3.34 21.86 -16.28
C LYS A 417 2.18 20.90 -16.53
N GLN A 418 2.03 20.35 -17.75
CA GLN A 418 0.92 19.46 -18.11
C GLN A 418 0.80 18.23 -17.18
N TRP A 419 1.89 17.53 -16.93
CA TRP A 419 1.87 16.31 -16.11
C TRP A 419 1.76 16.59 -14.60
N LEU A 420 2.28 17.74 -14.11
CA LEU A 420 2.05 18.16 -12.73
C LEU A 420 0.62 18.69 -12.51
N SER A 421 0.03 19.39 -13.49
CA SER A 421 -1.39 19.79 -13.47
C SER A 421 -2.31 18.60 -13.30
N TRP A 422 -2.14 17.55 -14.12
CA TRP A 422 -2.92 16.32 -14.00
C TRP A 422 -2.71 15.61 -12.66
N LEU A 423 -1.46 15.45 -12.20
CA LEU A 423 -1.17 14.81 -10.91
C LEU A 423 -1.78 15.59 -9.75
N ALA A 424 -1.63 16.91 -9.73
CA ALA A 424 -2.19 17.76 -8.69
C ALA A 424 -3.71 17.66 -8.63
N TRP A 425 -4.38 17.66 -9.79
CA TRP A 425 -5.82 17.47 -9.89
C TRP A 425 -6.26 16.11 -9.33
N GLN A 426 -5.60 15.01 -9.71
CA GLN A 426 -5.88 13.67 -9.17
C GLN A 426 -5.69 13.61 -7.65
N MET A 427 -4.58 14.15 -7.14
CA MET A 427 -4.30 14.19 -5.70
C MET A 427 -5.37 15.01 -4.93
N VAL A 428 -5.81 16.15 -5.46
CA VAL A 428 -6.87 16.96 -4.85
C VAL A 428 -8.22 16.23 -4.85
N GLN A 429 -8.60 15.57 -5.95
CA GLN A 429 -9.85 14.79 -6.03
C GLN A 429 -9.87 13.62 -5.03
N GLN A 430 -8.73 12.98 -4.80
CA GLN A 430 -8.60 11.83 -3.88
C GLN A 430 -8.22 12.24 -2.44
N ASN A 431 -8.15 13.54 -2.13
CA ASN A 431 -7.68 14.12 -0.86
C ASN A 431 -6.31 13.57 -0.40
N GLN A 432 -5.38 13.39 -1.34
CA GLN A 432 -4.02 12.88 -1.11
C GLN A 432 -3.01 14.02 -0.94
N THR A 433 -2.27 13.99 0.17
CA THR A 433 -1.12 14.87 0.43
C THR A 433 0.19 14.27 -0.10
N GLU A 434 0.35 12.96 0.03
CA GLU A 434 1.48 12.19 -0.51
C GLU A 434 1.02 11.26 -1.65
N PHE A 435 1.79 11.24 -2.74
CA PHE A 435 1.56 10.41 -3.91
C PHE A 435 2.54 9.23 -3.94
N TYR A 436 1.99 8.02 -3.84
CA TYR A 436 2.71 6.76 -4.01
C TYR A 436 2.33 6.13 -5.35
N ILE A 437 3.32 5.87 -6.20
CA ILE A 437 3.13 5.37 -7.57
C ILE A 437 2.35 4.05 -7.55
N GLU A 438 2.73 3.13 -6.67
CA GLU A 438 2.11 1.83 -6.40
C GLU A 438 0.63 1.90 -5.98
N ARG A 439 0.16 3.06 -5.48
CA ARG A 439 -1.25 3.27 -5.09
C ARG A 439 -2.13 3.75 -6.25
N MET A 440 -1.61 4.04 -7.45
CA MET A 440 -2.43 4.44 -8.61
C MET A 440 -3.52 3.40 -8.93
N GLN A 441 -4.76 3.87 -9.10
CA GLN A 441 -5.94 3.01 -9.26
C GLN A 441 -6.62 3.17 -10.64
N PRO A 442 -7.43 2.20 -11.10
CA PRO A 442 -8.05 2.24 -12.44
C PRO A 442 -9.12 3.32 -12.66
N ASP A 443 -9.61 3.96 -11.60
CA ASP A 443 -10.50 5.13 -11.63
C ASP A 443 -9.77 6.44 -12.01
N TRP A 444 -8.44 6.46 -11.99
CA TRP A 444 -7.63 7.56 -12.54
C TRP A 444 -7.76 7.68 -14.08
N ILE A 445 -8.41 6.70 -14.73
CA ILE A 445 -8.83 6.79 -16.14
C ILE A 445 -10.20 7.48 -16.20
N GLU A 446 -10.20 8.78 -16.48
CA GLU A 446 -11.41 9.64 -16.57
C GLU A 446 -12.51 9.07 -17.50
N ASN A 447 -12.11 8.49 -18.63
CA ASN A 447 -13.06 7.95 -19.60
C ASN A 447 -13.48 6.52 -19.23
N ASN A 448 -14.74 6.35 -18.80
CA ASN A 448 -15.36 5.06 -18.48
C ASN A 448 -15.20 4.01 -19.59
N GLN A 449 -15.25 4.38 -20.88
CA GLN A 449 -15.04 3.44 -21.97
C GLN A 449 -13.58 2.96 -22.03
N GLN A 450 -12.61 3.83 -21.79
CA GLN A 450 -11.19 3.46 -21.70
C GLN A 450 -10.92 2.59 -20.47
N ARG A 451 -11.55 2.86 -19.32
CA ARG A 451 -11.45 2.03 -18.11
C ARG A 451 -11.93 0.59 -18.35
N HIS A 452 -13.05 0.41 -19.06
CA HIS A 452 -13.52 -0.92 -19.47
C HIS A 452 -12.58 -1.61 -20.49
N GLN A 453 -11.97 -0.85 -21.42
CA GLN A 453 -10.96 -1.39 -22.34
C GLN A 453 -9.69 -1.82 -21.61
N TYR A 454 -9.25 -1.05 -20.60
CA TYR A 454 -8.14 -1.38 -19.71
C TYR A 454 -8.40 -2.73 -19.00
N GLN A 455 -9.54 -2.87 -18.32
CA GLN A 455 -9.92 -4.10 -17.60
C GLN A 455 -9.88 -5.34 -18.52
N ARG A 456 -10.50 -5.25 -19.70
CA ARG A 456 -10.49 -6.34 -20.67
C ARG A 456 -9.10 -6.64 -21.22
N THR A 457 -8.24 -5.64 -21.35
CA THR A 457 -6.86 -5.83 -21.80
C THR A 457 -6.04 -6.61 -20.77
N VAL A 458 -6.18 -6.30 -19.48
CA VAL A 458 -5.56 -7.08 -18.40
C VAL A 458 -6.05 -8.53 -18.44
N ILE A 459 -7.37 -8.74 -18.50
CA ILE A 459 -7.96 -10.09 -18.53
C ILE A 459 -7.48 -10.87 -19.75
N ARG A 460 -7.46 -10.26 -20.95
CA ARG A 460 -6.94 -10.89 -22.18
C ARG A 460 -5.47 -11.29 -22.04
N ILE A 461 -4.61 -10.44 -21.46
CA ILE A 461 -3.19 -10.76 -21.25
C ILE A 461 -3.05 -11.99 -20.33
N VAL A 462 -3.73 -11.99 -19.18
CA VAL A 462 -3.70 -13.12 -18.24
C VAL A 462 -4.20 -14.40 -18.91
N MET A 463 -5.29 -14.33 -19.67
CA MET A 463 -5.85 -15.48 -20.38
C MET A 463 -4.95 -16.01 -21.50
N ILE A 464 -4.31 -15.13 -22.27
CA ILE A 464 -3.35 -15.52 -23.32
C ILE A 464 -2.16 -16.26 -22.71
N ILE A 465 -1.64 -15.78 -21.57
CA ILE A 465 -0.54 -16.46 -20.85
C ILE A 465 -0.96 -17.87 -20.42
N HIS A 466 -2.15 -18.04 -19.84
CA HIS A 466 -2.68 -19.37 -19.48
C HIS A 466 -2.82 -20.28 -20.71
N CYS A 467 -3.37 -19.78 -21.83
CA CYS A 467 -3.50 -20.56 -23.07
C CYS A 467 -2.14 -21.01 -23.64
N ILE A 468 -1.16 -20.10 -23.70
CA ILE A 468 0.20 -20.40 -24.20
C ILE A 468 0.87 -21.46 -23.32
N VAL A 469 0.87 -21.29 -21.99
CA VAL A 469 1.46 -22.27 -21.07
C VAL A 469 0.78 -23.62 -21.20
N SER A 470 -0.55 -23.65 -21.25
CA SER A 470 -1.32 -24.90 -21.40
C SER A 470 -0.98 -25.64 -22.70
N GLY A 471 -0.87 -24.93 -23.81
CA GLY A 471 -0.50 -25.53 -25.10
C GLY A 471 0.93 -26.09 -25.11
N VAL A 472 1.89 -25.36 -24.56
CA VAL A 472 3.29 -25.85 -24.39
C VAL A 472 3.34 -27.10 -23.51
N LEU A 473 2.57 -27.14 -22.42
CA LEU A 473 2.50 -28.29 -21.53
C LEU A 473 1.87 -29.53 -22.20
N VAL A 474 0.83 -29.35 -23.01
CA VAL A 474 0.24 -30.44 -23.81
C VAL A 474 1.24 -30.96 -24.84
N ALA A 475 2.02 -30.08 -25.48
CA ALA A 475 3.10 -30.48 -26.40
C ALA A 475 4.13 -31.39 -25.71
N TRP A 476 4.54 -31.00 -24.50
CA TRP A 476 5.49 -31.74 -23.69
C TRP A 476 4.93 -33.07 -23.17
N LEU A 477 3.62 -33.14 -22.92
CA LEU A 477 2.92 -34.37 -22.58
C LEU A 477 2.87 -35.38 -23.75
N LYS A 478 2.64 -34.90 -24.98
CA LYS A 478 2.53 -35.76 -26.19
C LYS A 478 3.87 -36.34 -26.67
N GLY A 479 4.87 -35.49 -26.95
CA GLY A 479 6.22 -35.91 -27.35
C GLY A 479 6.43 -36.38 -28.82
N GLY A 480 7.64 -36.14 -29.32
CA GLY A 480 8.15 -36.35 -30.69
C GLY A 480 8.97 -35.13 -31.17
N LEU A 481 10.01 -35.22 -32.02
CA LEU A 481 10.88 -36.36 -32.41
C LEU A 481 12.37 -35.89 -32.42
N LYS A 482 13.35 -36.80 -32.45
CA LYS A 482 14.75 -36.57 -32.01
C LYS A 482 15.60 -35.70 -32.96
N ASN A 483 16.45 -34.83 -32.38
CA ASN A 483 17.40 -33.91 -33.03
C ASN A 483 16.78 -32.77 -33.87
N GLY A 484 15.67 -32.19 -33.38
CA GLY A 484 15.09 -30.94 -33.94
C GLY A 484 14.56 -29.93 -32.91
N ILE A 485 14.17 -30.39 -31.69
CA ILE A 485 13.68 -29.58 -30.54
C ILE A 485 12.28 -28.94 -30.83
N VAL A 486 11.19 -29.16 -30.09
CA VAL A 486 10.82 -29.96 -28.89
C VAL A 486 9.38 -30.48 -29.13
N GLY A 487 8.88 -31.59 -28.56
CA GLY A 487 9.37 -32.40 -27.44
C GLY A 487 10.06 -33.70 -27.85
N SER A 488 11.30 -33.57 -28.28
CA SER A 488 12.10 -34.50 -29.07
C SER A 488 12.53 -35.81 -28.38
N GLY A 489 11.55 -36.61 -27.97
CA GLY A 489 11.72 -37.92 -27.33
C GLY A 489 10.35 -38.49 -26.95
N ASN A 490 10.30 -39.35 -25.93
CA ASN A 490 9.05 -39.96 -25.44
C ASN A 490 8.12 -38.97 -24.67
N GLY A 491 8.37 -37.65 -24.70
CA GLY A 491 7.67 -36.65 -23.89
C GLY A 491 7.93 -36.78 -22.38
N ILE A 492 7.18 -36.06 -21.55
CA ILE A 492 7.28 -36.19 -20.08
C ILE A 492 6.86 -37.59 -19.59
N LEU A 493 5.86 -38.22 -20.23
CA LEU A 493 5.47 -39.61 -19.99
C LEU A 493 6.66 -40.56 -20.21
N GLY A 494 7.50 -40.22 -21.19
CA GLY A 494 8.76 -40.87 -21.48
C GLY A 494 9.80 -40.85 -20.38
N LEU A 495 9.95 -39.73 -19.68
CA LEU A 495 10.87 -39.59 -18.54
C LEU A 495 10.55 -40.59 -17.42
N PHE A 496 9.27 -40.96 -17.30
CA PHE A 496 8.76 -41.92 -16.32
C PHE A 496 8.53 -43.34 -16.90
N GLY A 497 9.18 -43.70 -18.02
CA GLY A 497 9.12 -45.07 -18.59
C GLY A 497 7.85 -45.39 -19.40
N GLY A 498 7.07 -44.36 -19.75
CA GLY A 498 5.81 -44.50 -20.49
C GLY A 498 5.95 -45.02 -21.92
N GLY A 499 7.01 -44.62 -22.62
CA GLY A 499 7.06 -44.61 -24.08
C GLY A 499 6.50 -43.29 -24.63
N ALA A 500 6.35 -43.16 -25.95
CA ALA A 500 5.82 -41.94 -26.56
C ALA A 500 4.40 -41.63 -26.05
N GLY A 501 4.15 -40.38 -25.65
CA GLY A 501 2.87 -39.97 -25.06
C GLY A 501 1.66 -40.22 -25.96
N ASN A 502 1.84 -40.09 -27.28
CA ASN A 502 0.86 -40.44 -28.30
C ASN A 502 0.40 -41.92 -28.24
N SER A 503 1.26 -42.86 -27.84
CA SER A 503 0.90 -44.26 -27.63
C SER A 503 0.15 -44.46 -26.31
N MET A 504 0.54 -43.74 -25.25
CA MET A 504 -0.14 -43.80 -23.95
C MET A 504 -1.48 -43.08 -23.90
N MET A 505 -1.69 -42.06 -24.72
CA MET A 505 -2.97 -41.33 -24.85
C MET A 505 -3.83 -41.85 -26.00
N GLY A 506 -3.40 -42.87 -26.75
CA GLY A 506 -4.14 -43.45 -27.87
C GLY A 506 -5.54 -43.99 -27.50
N TRP A 507 -5.77 -44.38 -26.24
CA TRP A 507 -7.10 -44.76 -25.73
C TRP A 507 -8.09 -43.58 -25.66
N MET A 508 -7.59 -42.34 -25.67
CA MET A 508 -8.39 -41.12 -25.81
C MET A 508 -8.69 -40.79 -27.28
N SER A 509 -8.17 -41.57 -28.25
CA SER A 509 -8.42 -41.32 -29.67
C SER A 509 -9.88 -41.56 -30.11
N PRO A 510 -10.63 -42.48 -29.47
CA PRO A 510 -12.09 -42.53 -29.55
C PRO A 510 -12.80 -41.56 -28.58
N GLY A 511 -12.12 -40.53 -28.06
CA GLY A 511 -12.71 -39.52 -27.17
C GLY A 511 -13.57 -38.48 -27.90
N ILE A 512 -13.87 -37.38 -27.21
CA ILE A 512 -14.65 -36.22 -27.69
C ILE A 512 -14.01 -35.60 -28.95
N GLY A 513 -14.31 -36.17 -30.13
CA GLY A 513 -13.63 -35.86 -31.39
C GLY A 513 -12.14 -36.26 -31.41
N GLY A 514 -11.77 -37.41 -30.86
CA GLY A 514 -10.37 -37.76 -30.53
C GLY A 514 -9.37 -38.08 -31.67
N GLY A 515 -9.57 -37.62 -32.92
CA GLY A 515 -8.46 -37.67 -33.89
C GLY A 515 -7.28 -36.81 -33.42
N SER A 516 -6.11 -36.95 -34.04
CA SER A 516 -4.80 -36.52 -33.48
C SER A 516 -4.40 -37.27 -32.18
N GLN A 517 -4.74 -38.56 -32.09
CA GLN A 517 -4.32 -39.45 -30.98
C GLN A 517 -4.76 -38.93 -29.60
N GLY A 518 -6.00 -38.41 -29.50
CA GLY A 518 -6.59 -37.92 -28.26
C GLY A 518 -6.21 -36.49 -27.84
N GLY A 519 -5.32 -35.81 -28.59
CA GLY A 519 -4.83 -34.47 -28.25
C GLY A 519 -5.92 -33.41 -28.10
N ALA A 520 -6.85 -33.35 -29.05
CA ALA A 520 -7.95 -32.38 -29.03
C ALA A 520 -8.84 -32.54 -27.79
N SER A 521 -9.20 -33.78 -27.43
CA SER A 521 -10.02 -34.09 -26.26
C SER A 521 -9.29 -33.73 -24.95
N LEU A 522 -7.97 -33.98 -24.87
CA LEU A 522 -7.16 -33.56 -23.72
C LEU A 522 -7.15 -32.03 -23.55
N VAL A 523 -6.92 -31.28 -24.64
CA VAL A 523 -6.90 -29.81 -24.62
C VAL A 523 -8.23 -29.22 -24.16
N ILE A 524 -9.34 -29.80 -24.62
CA ILE A 524 -10.70 -29.44 -24.18
C ILE A 524 -10.88 -29.69 -22.68
N ILE A 525 -10.53 -30.89 -22.20
CA ILE A 525 -10.72 -31.28 -20.79
C ILE A 525 -9.83 -30.43 -19.86
N LEU A 526 -8.55 -30.25 -20.20
CA LEU A 526 -7.67 -29.35 -19.46
C LEU A 526 -8.15 -27.90 -19.52
N GLY A 527 -8.69 -27.45 -20.66
CA GLY A 527 -9.32 -26.15 -20.79
C GLY A 527 -10.47 -25.95 -19.79
N ILE A 528 -11.35 -26.95 -19.62
CA ILE A 528 -12.45 -26.92 -18.63
C ILE A 528 -11.90 -26.92 -17.20
N VAL A 529 -10.91 -27.77 -16.89
CA VAL A 529 -10.33 -27.85 -15.54
C VAL A 529 -9.63 -26.55 -15.15
N ILE A 530 -8.78 -26.00 -16.04
CA ILE A 530 -8.11 -24.71 -15.81
C ILE A 530 -9.12 -23.59 -15.67
N TRP A 531 -10.17 -23.57 -16.50
CA TRP A 531 -11.26 -22.61 -16.40
C TRP A 531 -11.99 -22.67 -15.04
N LEU A 532 -12.32 -23.89 -14.55
CA LEU A 532 -12.93 -24.08 -13.22
C LEU A 532 -12.00 -23.69 -12.07
N VAL A 533 -10.74 -24.14 -12.10
CA VAL A 533 -9.73 -23.84 -11.07
C VAL A 533 -9.48 -22.33 -10.99
N THR A 534 -9.36 -21.64 -12.12
CA THR A 534 -9.11 -20.20 -12.15
C THR A 534 -10.30 -19.37 -11.62
N ILE A 535 -11.55 -19.76 -11.89
CA ILE A 535 -12.74 -19.12 -11.30
C ILE A 535 -12.72 -19.25 -9.77
N LEU A 536 -12.36 -20.44 -9.28
CA LEU A 536 -12.34 -20.78 -7.87
C LEU A 536 -11.22 -20.04 -7.12
N VAL A 537 -10.01 -20.05 -7.67
CA VAL A 537 -8.85 -19.35 -7.09
C VAL A 537 -9.03 -17.82 -7.12
N GLY A 538 -9.69 -17.29 -8.16
CA GLY A 538 -10.01 -15.85 -8.28
C GLY A 538 -11.21 -15.37 -7.46
N SER A 539 -11.93 -16.27 -6.78
CA SER A 539 -13.03 -15.92 -5.89
C SER A 539 -12.51 -15.50 -4.51
N SER A 540 -13.06 -14.44 -3.90
CA SER A 540 -12.59 -13.93 -2.60
C SER A 540 -12.94 -14.81 -1.39
N SER A 541 -13.77 -15.82 -1.59
CA SER A 541 -14.14 -16.84 -0.60
C SER A 541 -14.79 -18.01 -1.34
N LEU A 542 -14.68 -19.23 -0.81
CA LEU A 542 -15.36 -20.40 -1.40
C LEU A 542 -16.88 -20.14 -1.49
N PRO A 543 -17.50 -20.39 -2.65
CA PRO A 543 -18.92 -20.08 -2.86
C PRO A 543 -19.81 -20.84 -1.90
N VAL A 544 -20.74 -20.13 -1.28
CA VAL A 544 -21.83 -20.73 -0.50
C VAL A 544 -22.89 -21.19 -1.48
N ILE A 545 -22.89 -22.49 -1.78
CA ILE A 545 -23.80 -23.10 -2.75
C ILE A 545 -25.21 -23.18 -2.12
N THR A 546 -26.01 -22.14 -2.32
CA THR A 546 -27.41 -22.12 -1.88
C THR A 546 -28.31 -22.82 -2.91
N PRO A 547 -29.47 -23.37 -2.51
CA PRO A 547 -30.46 -23.90 -3.47
C PRO A 547 -30.94 -22.85 -4.48
N ARG A 548 -30.91 -21.56 -4.10
CA ARG A 548 -31.21 -20.42 -5.00
C ARG A 548 -30.11 -20.24 -6.05
N ALA A 549 -28.85 -20.25 -5.64
CA ALA A 549 -27.69 -20.18 -6.54
C ALA A 549 -27.65 -21.36 -7.52
N ILE A 550 -27.90 -22.59 -7.05
CA ILE A 550 -28.04 -23.77 -7.92
C ILE A 550 -29.16 -23.55 -8.96
N ARG A 551 -30.35 -23.14 -8.52
CA ARG A 551 -31.50 -22.91 -9.42
C ARG A 551 -31.20 -21.81 -10.45
N HIS A 552 -30.56 -20.72 -10.03
CA HIS A 552 -30.21 -19.60 -10.91
C HIS A 552 -29.08 -19.97 -11.90
N GLY A 553 -28.08 -20.73 -11.43
CA GLY A 553 -27.06 -21.35 -12.28
C GLY A 553 -27.68 -22.26 -13.34
N LEU A 554 -28.49 -23.24 -12.95
CA LEU A 554 -29.17 -24.14 -13.88
C LEU A 554 -30.04 -23.41 -14.91
N LEU A 555 -30.86 -22.44 -14.48
CA LEU A 555 -31.68 -21.64 -15.38
C LEU A 555 -30.85 -20.80 -16.36
N SER A 556 -29.83 -20.09 -15.86
CA SER A 556 -28.97 -19.24 -16.69
C SER A 556 -28.11 -20.06 -17.66
N GLY A 557 -27.67 -21.24 -17.24
CA GLY A 557 -26.99 -22.23 -18.06
C GLY A 557 -27.89 -22.79 -19.16
N LEU A 558 -29.05 -23.34 -18.81
CA LEU A 558 -30.02 -23.89 -19.77
C LEU A 558 -30.47 -22.85 -20.80
N LEU A 559 -30.76 -21.62 -20.37
CA LEU A 559 -31.10 -20.52 -21.27
C LEU A 559 -29.95 -20.13 -22.20
N ALA A 560 -28.71 -20.15 -21.73
CA ALA A 560 -27.54 -19.86 -22.57
C ALA A 560 -27.26 -20.99 -23.56
N GLY A 561 -27.37 -22.24 -23.11
CA GLY A 561 -27.19 -23.44 -23.91
C GLY A 561 -28.21 -23.54 -25.03
N LEU A 562 -29.50 -23.29 -24.77
CA LEU A 562 -30.53 -23.25 -25.81
C LEU A 562 -30.33 -22.10 -26.80
N LYS A 563 -30.02 -20.89 -26.31
CA LYS A 563 -29.79 -19.70 -27.16
C LYS A 563 -28.63 -19.85 -28.13
N LEU A 564 -27.65 -20.69 -27.82
CA LEU A 564 -26.48 -20.93 -28.68
C LEU A 564 -26.61 -22.24 -29.46
N GLY A 565 -27.02 -23.32 -28.79
CA GLY A 565 -27.12 -24.65 -29.38
C GLY A 565 -28.17 -24.76 -30.47
N VAL A 566 -29.33 -24.10 -30.34
CA VAL A 566 -30.39 -24.18 -31.38
C VAL A 566 -29.96 -23.49 -32.69
N PRO A 567 -29.45 -22.24 -32.71
CA PRO A 567 -28.94 -21.63 -33.93
C PRO A 567 -27.76 -22.42 -34.55
N VAL A 568 -26.84 -22.92 -33.71
CA VAL A 568 -25.72 -23.76 -34.18
C VAL A 568 -26.21 -25.06 -34.79
N SER A 569 -27.24 -25.70 -34.20
CA SER A 569 -27.87 -26.88 -34.80
C SER A 569 -28.44 -26.57 -36.19
N VAL A 570 -29.24 -25.51 -36.33
CA VAL A 570 -29.87 -25.15 -37.62
C VAL A 570 -28.82 -24.86 -38.69
N LEU A 571 -27.79 -24.06 -38.37
CA LEU A 571 -26.69 -23.74 -39.30
C LEU A 571 -25.86 -24.99 -39.62
N GLY A 572 -25.59 -25.84 -38.64
CA GLY A 572 -24.90 -27.11 -38.81
C GLY A 572 -25.65 -28.06 -39.73
N ILE A 573 -26.97 -28.20 -39.56
CA ILE A 573 -27.81 -29.05 -40.43
C ILE A 573 -27.72 -28.58 -41.87
N LEU A 574 -27.83 -27.28 -42.13
CA LEU A 574 -27.69 -26.71 -43.48
C LEU A 574 -26.30 -27.03 -44.08
N PHE A 575 -25.23 -26.78 -43.33
CA PHE A 575 -23.85 -27.01 -43.79
C PHE A 575 -23.52 -28.49 -44.05
N PHE A 576 -23.90 -29.39 -43.14
CA PHE A 576 -23.64 -30.82 -43.29
C PHE A 576 -24.59 -31.51 -44.28
N THR A 577 -25.78 -30.93 -44.54
CA THR A 577 -26.66 -31.38 -45.64
C THR A 577 -26.01 -31.14 -47.00
N LEU A 578 -25.34 -30.00 -47.20
CA LEU A 578 -24.66 -29.67 -48.46
C LEU A 578 -23.44 -30.56 -48.74
N SER A 579 -22.85 -31.19 -47.72
CA SER A 579 -21.65 -32.04 -47.87
C SER A 579 -21.93 -33.55 -47.83
N GLY A 580 -23.00 -34.01 -47.17
CA GLY A 580 -23.31 -35.44 -47.01
C GLY A 580 -24.79 -35.83 -47.17
N GLY A 581 -25.66 -34.91 -47.61
CA GLY A 581 -27.10 -35.14 -47.71
C GLY A 581 -27.84 -35.03 -46.38
N LEU A 582 -29.18 -35.03 -46.43
CA LEU A 582 -30.04 -34.60 -45.31
C LEU A 582 -29.84 -35.41 -44.02
N GLN A 583 -29.68 -36.74 -44.11
CA GLN A 583 -29.47 -37.59 -42.93
C GLN A 583 -28.13 -37.29 -42.24
N HIS A 584 -27.10 -36.94 -43.02
CA HIS A 584 -25.78 -36.52 -42.51
C HIS A 584 -25.85 -35.10 -41.93
N GLY A 585 -26.61 -34.22 -42.59
CA GLY A 585 -26.96 -32.89 -42.07
C GLY A 585 -27.59 -32.93 -40.70
N ILE A 586 -28.68 -33.69 -40.56
CA ILE A 586 -29.45 -33.81 -39.31
C ILE A 586 -28.58 -34.36 -38.17
N SER A 587 -27.84 -35.44 -38.40
CA SER A 587 -27.05 -36.08 -37.33
C SER A 587 -25.90 -35.20 -36.83
N TYR A 588 -25.05 -34.68 -37.72
CA TYR A 588 -23.90 -33.85 -37.32
C TYR A 588 -24.32 -32.45 -36.86
N GLY A 589 -25.32 -31.85 -37.49
CA GLY A 589 -25.85 -30.54 -37.11
C GLY A 589 -26.45 -30.55 -35.70
N LEU A 590 -27.37 -31.49 -35.40
CA LEU A 590 -27.92 -31.64 -34.06
C LEU A 590 -26.84 -32.00 -33.03
N GLY A 591 -25.91 -32.92 -33.37
CA GLY A 591 -24.83 -33.32 -32.48
C GLY A 591 -23.92 -32.15 -32.05
N ILE A 592 -23.49 -31.31 -32.99
CA ILE A 592 -22.62 -30.17 -32.72
C ILE A 592 -23.34 -29.06 -31.95
N GLY A 593 -24.59 -28.74 -32.31
CA GLY A 593 -25.38 -27.74 -31.59
C GLY A 593 -25.75 -28.19 -30.18
N PHE A 594 -26.04 -29.47 -29.97
CA PHE A 594 -26.24 -30.05 -28.63
C PHE A 594 -24.95 -30.01 -27.79
N PHE A 595 -23.81 -30.41 -28.36
CA PHE A 595 -22.49 -30.32 -27.72
C PHE A 595 -22.17 -28.90 -27.26
N LEU A 596 -22.23 -27.91 -28.17
CA LEU A 596 -21.93 -26.52 -27.85
C LEU A 596 -22.97 -25.89 -26.89
N GLY A 597 -24.24 -26.27 -27.01
CA GLY A 597 -25.30 -25.86 -26.10
C GLY A 597 -25.08 -26.37 -24.67
N ILE A 598 -24.81 -27.67 -24.49
CA ILE A 598 -24.49 -28.23 -23.17
C ILE A 598 -23.22 -27.61 -22.59
N LEU A 599 -22.17 -27.47 -23.40
CA LEU A 599 -20.89 -26.92 -22.97
C LEU A 599 -21.04 -25.48 -22.46
N VAL A 600 -21.61 -24.59 -23.28
CA VAL A 600 -21.86 -23.17 -22.92
C VAL A 600 -22.84 -23.07 -21.76
N GLY A 601 -23.83 -23.96 -21.69
CA GLY A 601 -24.77 -24.04 -20.59
C GLY A 601 -24.13 -24.46 -19.27
N LEU A 602 -23.25 -25.46 -19.26
CA LEU A 602 -22.49 -25.87 -18.08
C LEU A 602 -21.54 -24.76 -17.63
N MET A 603 -20.78 -24.16 -18.56
CA MET A 603 -19.85 -23.08 -18.19
C MET A 603 -20.59 -21.87 -17.61
N ARG A 604 -21.69 -21.45 -18.23
CA ARG A 604 -22.46 -20.33 -17.70
C ARG A 604 -23.17 -20.69 -16.39
N GLY A 605 -23.70 -21.91 -16.28
CA GLY A 605 -24.41 -22.36 -15.09
C GLY A 605 -23.51 -22.54 -13.87
N LEU A 606 -22.33 -23.13 -14.04
CA LEU A 606 -21.31 -23.21 -12.99
C LEU A 606 -20.68 -21.84 -12.70
N GLY A 607 -20.38 -21.05 -13.74
CA GLY A 607 -19.82 -19.70 -13.57
C GLY A 607 -20.75 -18.74 -12.82
N VAL A 608 -22.07 -18.89 -12.94
CA VAL A 608 -23.06 -18.14 -12.16
C VAL A 608 -23.30 -18.80 -10.78
N GLY A 609 -23.44 -20.13 -10.72
CA GLY A 609 -23.75 -20.85 -9.48
C GLY A 609 -22.60 -20.96 -8.47
N LEU A 610 -21.34 -20.82 -8.92
CA LEU A 610 -20.13 -20.78 -8.09
C LEU A 610 -19.70 -19.33 -7.75
N ARG A 611 -20.59 -18.34 -7.92
CA ARG A 611 -20.34 -16.95 -7.55
C ARG A 611 -21.23 -16.50 -6.41
N ASN A 612 -20.70 -15.59 -5.61
CA ASN A 612 -21.40 -15.03 -4.46
C ASN A 612 -22.47 -14.01 -4.92
N GLU A 613 -23.66 -14.01 -4.30
CA GLU A 613 -24.81 -13.21 -4.74
C GLU A 613 -24.53 -11.69 -4.77
N GLN A 614 -23.55 -11.18 -4.02
CA GLN A 614 -23.09 -9.79 -4.08
C GLN A 614 -22.42 -9.34 -5.40
N GLN A 615 -21.89 -10.25 -6.23
CA GLN A 615 -21.03 -9.89 -7.38
C GLN A 615 -21.77 -9.57 -8.70
N THR A 616 -23.10 -9.50 -8.71
CA THR A 616 -23.91 -9.56 -9.95
C THR A 616 -24.29 -8.22 -10.59
N ILE A 617 -23.58 -7.11 -10.32
CA ILE A 617 -23.77 -5.82 -11.03
C ILE A 617 -22.49 -5.43 -11.76
N THR A 618 -22.32 -5.98 -12.96
CA THR A 618 -21.43 -5.44 -14.00
C THR A 618 -22.22 -5.27 -15.28
N GLU A 619 -21.95 -4.20 -16.05
CA GLU A 619 -22.60 -3.98 -17.34
C GLU A 619 -22.44 -5.18 -18.27
N LYS A 620 -23.49 -5.48 -19.04
CA LYS A 620 -23.47 -6.60 -19.99
C LYS A 620 -22.50 -6.26 -21.12
N ALA A 621 -21.31 -6.87 -21.11
CA ALA A 621 -20.35 -6.79 -22.21
C ALA A 621 -21.04 -6.93 -23.58
N SER A 622 -20.70 -6.03 -24.52
CA SER A 622 -21.36 -5.94 -25.82
C SER A 622 -21.18 -7.22 -26.63
N PHE A 623 -22.05 -7.43 -27.62
CA PHE A 623 -21.93 -8.54 -28.55
C PHE A 623 -20.62 -8.49 -29.35
N SER A 624 -20.17 -7.30 -29.75
CA SER A 624 -18.88 -7.07 -30.40
C SER A 624 -17.71 -7.51 -29.52
N ASP A 625 -17.76 -7.21 -28.23
CA ASP A 625 -16.69 -7.52 -27.29
C ASP A 625 -16.54 -9.03 -27.09
N ARG A 626 -17.67 -9.75 -27.00
CA ARG A 626 -17.72 -11.21 -26.90
C ARG A 626 -17.19 -11.90 -28.15
N LEU A 627 -17.50 -11.35 -29.34
CA LEU A 627 -16.92 -11.83 -30.59
C LEU A 627 -15.40 -11.65 -30.60
N ILE A 628 -14.89 -10.50 -30.17
CA ILE A 628 -13.45 -10.21 -30.12
C ILE A 628 -12.74 -11.10 -29.07
N ASP A 629 -13.30 -11.22 -27.86
CA ASP A 629 -12.78 -12.07 -26.79
C ASP A 629 -12.72 -13.55 -27.24
N GLY A 630 -13.80 -14.04 -27.83
CA GLY A 630 -13.88 -15.38 -28.40
C GLY A 630 -12.88 -15.58 -29.55
N LEU A 631 -12.73 -14.61 -30.47
CA LEU A 631 -11.82 -14.73 -31.60
C LEU A 631 -10.36 -14.73 -31.16
N ILE A 632 -9.95 -13.82 -30.28
CA ILE A 632 -8.58 -13.74 -29.77
C ILE A 632 -8.19 -15.04 -29.05
N LEU A 633 -9.04 -15.54 -28.15
CA LEU A 633 -8.73 -16.71 -27.33
C LEU A 633 -8.93 -18.03 -28.09
N GLY A 634 -9.93 -18.09 -28.98
CA GLY A 634 -10.14 -19.20 -29.91
C GLY A 634 -8.97 -19.37 -30.87
N VAL A 635 -8.60 -18.32 -31.61
CA VAL A 635 -7.46 -18.35 -32.54
C VAL A 635 -6.15 -18.57 -31.78
N GLY A 636 -5.95 -17.96 -30.61
CA GLY A 636 -4.76 -18.19 -29.79
C GLY A 636 -4.58 -19.65 -29.35
N ALA A 637 -5.64 -20.27 -28.81
CA ALA A 637 -5.62 -21.69 -28.42
C ALA A 637 -5.47 -22.62 -29.64
N GLY A 638 -6.18 -22.32 -30.73
CA GLY A 638 -6.11 -23.07 -31.98
C GLY A 638 -4.74 -23.02 -32.65
N LEU A 639 -4.11 -21.85 -32.73
CA LEU A 639 -2.74 -21.70 -33.24
C LEU A 639 -1.74 -22.42 -32.34
N SER A 640 -1.89 -22.32 -31.01
CA SER A 640 -1.04 -23.06 -30.08
C SER A 640 -1.14 -24.58 -30.31
N PHE A 641 -2.35 -25.12 -30.42
CA PHE A 641 -2.58 -26.52 -30.75
C PHE A 641 -2.04 -26.90 -32.14
N MET A 642 -2.30 -26.08 -33.16
CA MET A 642 -1.83 -26.32 -34.54
C MET A 642 -0.31 -26.38 -34.62
N VAL A 643 0.40 -25.46 -33.96
CA VAL A 643 1.86 -25.44 -33.89
C VAL A 643 2.37 -26.74 -33.25
N VAL A 644 1.74 -27.20 -32.18
CA VAL A 644 2.09 -28.47 -31.51
C VAL A 644 1.89 -29.67 -32.45
N GLU A 645 0.73 -29.81 -33.09
CA GLU A 645 0.46 -30.92 -34.00
C GLU A 645 1.38 -30.92 -35.24
N VAL A 646 1.72 -29.74 -35.78
CA VAL A 646 2.68 -29.59 -36.89
C VAL A 646 4.10 -30.00 -36.44
N LEU A 647 4.56 -29.56 -35.27
CA LEU A 647 5.85 -29.97 -34.70
C LEU A 647 5.93 -31.49 -34.45
N LEU A 648 4.80 -32.09 -34.08
CA LEU A 648 4.66 -33.55 -33.89
C LEU A 648 4.48 -34.32 -35.20
N GLN A 649 4.54 -33.66 -36.37
CA GLN A 649 4.37 -34.25 -37.71
C GLN A 649 3.05 -35.01 -37.88
N VAL A 650 2.00 -34.60 -37.16
CA VAL A 650 0.66 -35.18 -37.30
C VAL A 650 0.04 -34.73 -38.63
N SER A 651 -0.69 -35.64 -39.28
CA SER A 651 -1.29 -35.44 -40.61
C SER A 651 -1.98 -34.08 -40.73
N TYR A 652 -1.52 -33.24 -41.66
CA TYR A 652 -2.03 -31.89 -41.90
C TYR A 652 -3.57 -31.82 -41.99
N LYS A 653 -4.22 -32.83 -42.58
CA LYS A 653 -5.69 -32.92 -42.64
C LYS A 653 -6.32 -33.05 -41.25
N SER A 654 -5.79 -33.92 -40.41
CA SER A 654 -6.24 -34.07 -39.01
C SER A 654 -5.92 -32.83 -38.21
N THR A 655 -4.68 -32.33 -38.28
CA THR A 655 -4.23 -31.12 -37.59
C THR A 655 -5.14 -29.93 -37.85
N LEU A 656 -5.51 -29.66 -39.11
CA LEU A 656 -6.39 -28.56 -39.46
C LEU A 656 -7.81 -28.75 -38.91
N ILE A 657 -8.40 -29.95 -39.05
CA ILE A 657 -9.73 -30.26 -38.51
C ILE A 657 -9.78 -30.05 -36.99
N TYR A 658 -8.83 -30.62 -36.25
CA TYR A 658 -8.83 -30.54 -34.79
C TYR A 658 -8.42 -29.17 -34.26
N SER A 659 -7.58 -28.43 -34.99
CA SER A 659 -7.34 -27.01 -34.70
C SER A 659 -8.62 -26.20 -34.80
N CYS A 660 -9.44 -26.40 -35.84
CA CYS A 660 -10.75 -25.75 -35.93
C CYS A 660 -11.69 -26.12 -34.78
N VAL A 661 -11.71 -27.38 -34.33
CA VAL A 661 -12.48 -27.82 -33.15
C VAL A 661 -12.01 -27.08 -31.88
N VAL A 662 -10.69 -26.97 -31.66
CA VAL A 662 -10.11 -26.22 -30.53
C VAL A 662 -10.45 -24.72 -30.63
N VAL A 663 -10.32 -24.10 -31.81
CA VAL A 663 -10.72 -22.70 -32.04
C VAL A 663 -12.17 -22.49 -31.63
N LEU A 664 -13.10 -23.31 -32.14
CA LEU A 664 -14.53 -23.18 -31.86
C LEU A 664 -14.84 -23.40 -30.37
N PHE A 665 -14.22 -24.39 -29.72
CA PHE A 665 -14.37 -24.61 -28.29
C PHE A 665 -13.98 -23.37 -27.47
N PHE A 666 -12.75 -22.86 -27.67
CA PHE A 666 -12.26 -21.70 -26.91
C PHE A 666 -13.02 -20.41 -27.28
N PHE A 667 -13.43 -20.25 -28.55
CA PHE A 667 -14.26 -19.15 -29.01
C PHE A 667 -15.62 -19.12 -28.29
N PHE A 668 -16.33 -20.24 -28.22
CA PHE A 668 -17.63 -20.28 -27.55
C PHE A 668 -17.50 -20.22 -26.02
N ALA A 669 -16.46 -20.84 -25.44
CA ALA A 669 -16.17 -20.76 -24.01
C ALA A 669 -15.91 -19.33 -23.53
N TYR A 670 -14.98 -18.63 -24.18
CA TYR A 670 -14.55 -17.30 -23.75
C TYR A 670 -15.29 -16.15 -24.42
N GLY A 671 -16.03 -16.36 -25.52
CA GLY A 671 -16.95 -15.36 -26.06
C GLY A 671 -18.34 -15.43 -25.39
N PHE A 672 -18.95 -16.62 -25.33
CA PHE A 672 -20.37 -16.77 -24.99
C PHE A 672 -20.63 -17.49 -23.65
N GLY A 673 -19.69 -18.29 -23.16
CA GLY A 673 -19.76 -19.00 -21.86
C GLY A 673 -19.59 -18.11 -20.63
N GLY A 674 -19.13 -16.87 -20.78
CA GLY A 674 -18.98 -15.90 -19.69
C GLY A 674 -17.80 -14.95 -19.88
N GLY A 675 -16.74 -15.40 -20.56
CA GLY A 675 -15.67 -14.56 -21.07
C GLY A 675 -15.02 -13.62 -20.05
N THR A 676 -14.86 -12.36 -20.45
CA THR A 676 -14.31 -11.30 -19.60
C THR A 676 -15.07 -11.08 -18.28
N ASN A 677 -16.37 -11.40 -18.22
CA ASN A 677 -17.12 -11.32 -16.96
C ASN A 677 -16.66 -12.37 -15.93
N LEU A 678 -15.99 -13.47 -16.33
CA LEU A 678 -15.45 -14.51 -15.44
C LEU A 678 -14.34 -13.98 -14.52
N PHE A 679 -13.74 -12.86 -14.87
CA PHE A 679 -12.65 -12.21 -14.14
C PHE A 679 -13.08 -10.82 -13.60
N SER A 680 -14.35 -10.66 -13.26
CA SER A 680 -14.93 -9.37 -12.86
C SER A 680 -14.32 -8.74 -11.60
N SER A 681 -13.59 -9.50 -10.76
CA SER A 681 -12.79 -8.97 -9.64
C SER A 681 -11.43 -8.41 -10.08
N LEU A 682 -10.90 -8.87 -11.22
CA LEU A 682 -9.60 -8.46 -11.76
C LEU A 682 -9.70 -7.04 -12.33
N ALA A 683 -8.65 -6.23 -12.15
CA ALA A 683 -8.56 -4.86 -12.65
C ALA A 683 -9.68 -3.88 -12.20
N GLN A 684 -10.43 -4.19 -11.13
CA GLN A 684 -11.33 -3.22 -10.48
C GLN A 684 -10.58 -2.28 -9.53
N THR A 685 -9.83 -2.85 -8.58
CA THR A 685 -8.98 -2.16 -7.61
C THR A 685 -7.65 -2.90 -7.50
N ILE A 686 -6.54 -2.20 -7.68
CA ILE A 686 -5.20 -2.77 -7.60
C ILE A 686 -4.82 -2.86 -6.12
N LYS A 687 -4.70 -4.09 -5.61
CA LYS A 687 -4.26 -4.38 -4.24
C LYS A 687 -2.96 -5.17 -4.27
N PRO A 688 -1.78 -4.53 -4.13
CA PRO A 688 -0.50 -5.22 -4.10
C PRO A 688 -0.32 -6.02 -2.79
N ALA A 689 0.26 -7.22 -2.90
CA ALA A 689 0.55 -8.11 -1.77
C ALA A 689 1.98 -7.87 -1.26
N GLU A 690 2.20 -6.72 -0.61
CA GLU A 690 3.54 -6.18 -0.34
C GLU A 690 4.22 -6.81 0.89
N MET A 691 3.43 -7.10 1.92
CA MET A 691 3.79 -7.89 3.08
C MET A 691 2.99 -9.19 3.09
N VAL A 692 3.71 -10.29 3.34
CA VAL A 692 3.14 -11.62 3.55
C VAL A 692 3.49 -12.06 4.96
N THR A 693 2.46 -12.34 5.74
CA THR A 693 2.57 -13.04 7.02
C THR A 693 1.71 -14.30 6.97
N TRP A 694 2.16 -15.35 7.65
CA TRP A 694 1.45 -16.63 7.69
C TRP A 694 0.79 -16.84 9.06
N SER A 695 -0.52 -17.12 9.07
CA SER A 695 -1.32 -17.32 10.28
C SER A 695 -1.88 -18.74 10.37
N TRP A 696 -1.20 -19.59 11.14
CA TRP A 696 -1.65 -20.96 11.44
C TRP A 696 -3.02 -21.01 12.14
N VAL A 697 -3.34 -20.01 12.98
CA VAL A 697 -4.59 -19.96 13.76
C VAL A 697 -5.79 -19.73 12.85
N HIS A 698 -5.78 -18.67 12.03
CA HIS A 698 -6.86 -18.40 11.08
C HIS A 698 -6.99 -19.54 10.05
N MET A 699 -5.86 -20.06 9.54
CA MET A 699 -5.86 -21.20 8.62
C MET A 699 -6.59 -22.42 9.20
N THR A 700 -6.22 -22.87 10.40
CA THR A 700 -6.84 -24.07 10.99
C THR A 700 -8.33 -23.89 11.30
N GLN A 701 -8.73 -22.71 11.77
CA GLN A 701 -10.15 -22.41 12.07
C GLN A 701 -11.02 -22.39 10.81
N ASP A 702 -10.54 -21.78 9.72
CA ASP A 702 -11.34 -21.64 8.50
C ASP A 702 -11.25 -22.88 7.60
N MET A 703 -10.13 -23.61 7.58
CA MET A 703 -10.05 -24.94 6.94
C MET A 703 -11.15 -25.88 7.45
N GLY A 704 -11.39 -25.91 8.78
CA GLY A 704 -12.46 -26.70 9.37
C GLY A 704 -13.82 -26.37 8.76
N LYS A 705 -14.19 -25.08 8.74
CA LYS A 705 -15.46 -24.57 8.18
C LYS A 705 -15.59 -24.74 6.66
N ASN A 706 -14.49 -24.65 5.92
CA ASN A 706 -14.47 -24.63 4.46
C ASN A 706 -14.27 -26.01 3.83
N SER A 707 -13.80 -27.01 4.59
CA SER A 707 -13.66 -28.41 4.15
C SER A 707 -14.94 -28.97 3.53
N SER A 708 -16.09 -28.77 4.19
CA SER A 708 -17.42 -29.19 3.73
C SER A 708 -17.84 -28.51 2.42
N LYS A 709 -17.55 -27.20 2.27
CA LYS A 709 -17.80 -26.45 1.04
C LYS A 709 -16.98 -27.01 -0.13
N SER A 710 -15.69 -27.31 0.10
CA SER A 710 -14.83 -27.94 -0.90
C SER A 710 -15.38 -29.30 -1.37
N LEU A 711 -15.85 -30.14 -0.46
CA LEU A 711 -16.48 -31.43 -0.81
C LEU A 711 -17.73 -31.25 -1.69
N ILE A 712 -18.57 -30.24 -1.43
CA ILE A 712 -19.75 -29.95 -2.25
C ILE A 712 -19.32 -29.45 -3.65
N VAL A 713 -18.33 -28.54 -3.73
CA VAL A 713 -17.77 -28.08 -5.01
C VAL A 713 -17.19 -29.27 -5.81
N THR A 714 -16.44 -30.16 -5.14
CA THR A 714 -15.86 -31.39 -5.71
C THR A 714 -16.95 -32.27 -6.32
N LEU A 715 -18.02 -32.54 -5.56
CA LEU A 715 -19.12 -33.39 -6.00
C LEU A 715 -19.89 -32.78 -7.18
N ILE A 716 -20.27 -31.51 -7.11
CA ILE A 716 -21.03 -30.83 -8.18
C ILE A 716 -20.21 -30.76 -9.47
N THR A 717 -18.94 -30.36 -9.39
CA THR A 717 -18.06 -30.30 -10.56
C THR A 717 -17.80 -31.68 -11.14
N SER A 718 -17.61 -32.71 -10.29
CA SER A 718 -17.47 -34.08 -10.76
C SER A 718 -18.71 -34.58 -11.52
N LEU A 719 -19.91 -34.49 -10.92
CA LEU A 719 -21.15 -34.92 -11.57
C LEU A 719 -21.43 -34.15 -12.86
N SER A 720 -21.21 -32.83 -12.86
CA SER A 720 -21.45 -31.97 -14.03
C SER A 720 -20.52 -32.33 -15.18
N VAL A 721 -19.22 -32.46 -14.93
CA VAL A 721 -18.24 -32.84 -15.96
C VAL A 721 -18.47 -34.28 -16.42
N SER A 722 -18.75 -35.23 -15.51
CA SER A 722 -19.11 -36.61 -15.86
C SER A 722 -20.29 -36.67 -16.82
N GLY A 723 -21.39 -35.99 -16.49
CA GLY A 723 -22.63 -35.98 -17.29
C GLY A 723 -22.43 -35.40 -18.68
N VAL A 724 -21.67 -34.31 -18.79
CA VAL A 724 -21.34 -33.70 -20.08
C VAL A 724 -20.45 -34.61 -20.92
N ILE A 725 -19.30 -35.05 -20.40
CA ILE A 725 -18.38 -35.93 -21.12
C ILE A 725 -19.07 -37.24 -21.55
N ALA A 726 -19.87 -37.84 -20.66
CA ALA A 726 -20.62 -39.06 -20.97
C ALA A 726 -21.66 -38.85 -22.08
N SER A 727 -22.43 -37.76 -22.03
CA SER A 727 -23.44 -37.44 -23.05
C SER A 727 -22.79 -37.30 -24.43
N ILE A 728 -21.64 -36.63 -24.48
CA ILE A 728 -20.92 -36.34 -25.73
C ILE A 728 -20.31 -37.63 -26.31
N SER A 729 -19.55 -38.38 -25.51
CA SER A 729 -18.95 -39.64 -25.95
C SER A 729 -20.00 -40.70 -26.28
N SER A 730 -21.18 -40.70 -25.65
CA SER A 730 -22.27 -41.60 -26.02
C SER A 730 -22.87 -41.25 -27.39
N LEU A 731 -23.03 -39.95 -27.69
CA LEU A 731 -23.61 -39.47 -28.96
C LEU A 731 -22.68 -39.68 -30.16
N PHE A 732 -21.38 -39.42 -30.02
CA PHE A 732 -20.42 -39.56 -31.14
C PHE A 732 -20.08 -41.02 -31.49
N PHE A 733 -20.18 -41.95 -30.53
CA PHE A 733 -19.76 -43.35 -30.72
C PHE A 733 -20.93 -44.35 -30.69
N SER A 734 -22.17 -43.86 -30.55
CA SER A 734 -23.39 -44.69 -30.43
C SER A 734 -23.29 -45.78 -29.35
N ASN A 735 -22.45 -45.58 -28.34
CA ASN A 735 -22.15 -46.54 -27.29
C ASN A 735 -22.24 -45.87 -25.91
N ILE A 736 -23.35 -46.13 -25.23
CA ILE A 736 -23.66 -45.58 -23.91
C ILE A 736 -22.66 -46.05 -22.84
N GLY A 737 -22.23 -47.32 -22.90
CA GLY A 737 -21.28 -47.88 -21.94
C GLY A 737 -19.90 -47.20 -22.01
N TYR A 738 -19.41 -46.96 -23.24
CA TYR A 738 -18.17 -46.21 -23.45
C TYR A 738 -18.28 -44.78 -22.92
N GLY A 739 -19.38 -44.09 -23.23
CA GLY A 739 -19.61 -42.72 -22.75
C GLY A 739 -19.67 -42.62 -21.24
N ILE A 740 -20.45 -43.48 -20.57
CA ILE A 740 -20.53 -43.51 -19.09
C ILE A 740 -19.14 -43.74 -18.47
N HIS A 741 -18.38 -44.72 -18.96
CA HIS A 741 -17.05 -45.01 -18.44
C HIS A 741 -16.08 -43.82 -18.63
N TYR A 742 -16.03 -43.24 -19.84
CA TYR A 742 -15.18 -42.09 -20.16
C TYR A 742 -15.56 -40.84 -19.34
N GLY A 743 -16.87 -40.62 -19.13
CA GLY A 743 -17.39 -39.56 -18.27
C GLY A 743 -16.99 -39.73 -16.81
N LEU A 744 -17.14 -40.93 -16.26
CA LEU A 744 -16.75 -41.22 -14.87
C LEU A 744 -15.26 -40.96 -14.62
N VAL A 745 -14.37 -41.42 -15.51
CA VAL A 745 -12.92 -41.19 -15.40
C VAL A 745 -12.59 -39.70 -15.38
N PHE A 746 -13.04 -38.94 -16.38
CA PHE A 746 -12.65 -37.53 -16.48
C PHE A 746 -13.40 -36.61 -15.52
N GLY A 747 -14.65 -36.93 -15.17
CA GLY A 747 -15.40 -36.20 -14.16
C GLY A 747 -14.90 -36.46 -12.74
N SER A 748 -14.46 -37.67 -12.39
CA SER A 748 -13.80 -37.89 -11.09
C SER A 748 -12.47 -37.15 -11.00
N ILE A 749 -11.63 -37.22 -12.03
CA ILE A 749 -10.35 -36.49 -12.09
C ILE A 749 -10.60 -34.98 -12.00
N SER A 750 -11.48 -34.42 -12.82
CA SER A 750 -11.78 -32.99 -12.84
C SER A 750 -12.32 -32.49 -11.50
N GLY A 751 -13.26 -33.22 -10.90
CA GLY A 751 -13.81 -32.89 -9.59
C GLY A 751 -12.76 -32.89 -8.49
N LEU A 752 -11.92 -33.93 -8.43
CA LEU A 752 -10.83 -34.01 -7.44
C LEU A 752 -9.81 -32.88 -7.60
N ILE A 753 -9.40 -32.55 -8.83
CA ILE A 753 -8.46 -31.42 -9.08
C ILE A 753 -9.06 -30.10 -8.62
N VAL A 754 -10.34 -29.85 -8.93
CA VAL A 754 -11.04 -28.62 -8.50
C VAL A 754 -11.26 -28.61 -6.98
N GLY A 755 -11.50 -29.76 -6.35
CA GLY A 755 -11.56 -29.91 -4.89
C GLY A 755 -10.24 -29.61 -4.18
N ILE A 756 -9.13 -30.12 -4.72
CA ILE A 756 -7.77 -29.81 -4.26
C ILE A 756 -7.50 -28.31 -4.40
N ALA A 757 -7.88 -27.71 -5.53
CA ALA A 757 -7.79 -26.27 -5.73
C ALA A 757 -8.62 -25.47 -4.70
N ALA A 758 -9.85 -25.91 -4.38
CA ALA A 758 -10.69 -25.28 -3.34
C ALA A 758 -10.03 -25.31 -1.96
N ILE A 759 -9.43 -26.44 -1.58
CA ILE A 759 -8.73 -26.58 -0.29
C ILE A 759 -7.52 -25.64 -0.26
N LEU A 760 -6.67 -25.67 -1.29
CA LEU A 760 -5.47 -24.82 -1.35
C LEU A 760 -5.81 -23.33 -1.41
N THR A 761 -6.85 -22.95 -2.15
CA THR A 761 -7.37 -21.57 -2.17
C THR A 761 -7.84 -21.15 -0.79
N SER A 762 -8.60 -22.01 -0.08
CA SER A 762 -9.03 -21.72 1.29
C SER A 762 -7.86 -21.64 2.26
N MET A 763 -6.83 -22.49 2.13
CA MET A 763 -5.63 -22.45 2.97
C MET A 763 -4.84 -21.16 2.76
N LEU A 764 -4.66 -20.75 1.51
CA LEU A 764 -4.04 -19.49 1.15
C LEU A 764 -4.85 -18.30 1.70
N GLN A 765 -6.14 -18.20 1.40
CA GLN A 765 -6.96 -17.05 1.82
C GLN A 765 -7.07 -16.85 3.33
N SER A 766 -6.97 -17.93 4.12
CA SER A 766 -7.05 -17.88 5.59
C SER A 766 -5.68 -17.81 6.27
N GLY A 767 -4.64 -18.40 5.66
CA GLY A 767 -3.28 -18.40 6.21
C GLY A 767 -2.42 -17.24 5.74
N TRP A 768 -2.59 -16.75 4.51
CA TRP A 768 -1.70 -15.79 3.83
C TRP A 768 -2.28 -14.37 3.88
N SER A 769 -1.66 -13.47 4.63
CA SER A 769 -2.02 -12.05 4.54
C SER A 769 -1.48 -11.42 3.25
N SER A 770 -2.31 -10.59 2.61
CA SER A 770 -1.94 -9.77 1.46
C SER A 770 -2.00 -8.29 1.84
N ASN A 771 -1.16 -7.90 2.80
CA ASN A 771 -1.19 -6.54 3.36
C ASN A 771 -0.30 -5.61 2.53
N MET A 772 -0.73 -4.36 2.37
CA MET A 772 0.12 -3.30 1.82
C MET A 772 1.08 -2.79 2.92
N LEU A 773 2.24 -2.29 2.53
CA LEU A 773 3.16 -1.61 3.45
C LEU A 773 2.56 -0.26 3.88
N PRO A 774 2.71 0.11 5.16
CA PRO A 774 2.54 1.48 5.61
C PRO A 774 3.40 2.45 4.80
N GLU A 775 2.91 3.67 4.60
CA GLU A 775 3.52 4.69 3.72
C GLU A 775 4.96 5.01 4.12
N ASP A 776 5.20 5.12 5.43
CA ASP A 776 6.49 5.37 6.07
C ASP A 776 7.57 4.30 5.83
N GLN A 777 7.16 3.08 5.41
CA GLN A 777 8.08 1.96 5.17
C GLN A 777 8.51 1.81 3.71
N HIS A 778 7.92 2.56 2.79
CA HIS A 778 8.39 2.60 1.40
C HIS A 778 9.69 3.41 1.34
N THR A 779 10.77 2.76 0.93
CA THR A 779 12.09 3.42 0.82
C THR A 779 12.41 3.86 -0.61
N LYS A 780 11.71 3.27 -1.59
CA LYS A 780 11.93 3.47 -3.02
C LYS A 780 10.58 3.55 -3.74
N PRO A 781 10.42 4.45 -4.73
CA PRO A 781 9.21 4.49 -5.55
C PRO A 781 8.96 3.15 -6.26
N ASN A 782 7.69 2.73 -6.36
CA ASN A 782 7.26 1.46 -6.98
C ASN A 782 7.83 0.22 -6.25
N GLU A 783 8.23 0.34 -4.98
CA GLU A 783 8.70 -0.79 -4.17
C GLU A 783 7.58 -1.80 -3.91
N GLY A 784 6.38 -1.32 -3.57
CA GLY A 784 5.18 -2.13 -3.35
C GLY A 784 4.85 -3.12 -4.47
N ILE A 785 4.71 -2.63 -5.72
CA ILE A 785 4.45 -3.46 -6.90
C ILE A 785 5.55 -4.50 -7.16
N SER A 786 6.81 -4.16 -6.87
CA SER A 786 7.94 -5.09 -7.00
C SER A 786 7.90 -6.20 -5.94
N ARG A 787 7.61 -5.84 -4.68
CA ARG A 787 7.42 -6.79 -3.58
C ARG A 787 6.23 -7.71 -3.85
N SER A 788 5.10 -7.19 -4.34
CA SER A 788 3.92 -7.97 -4.74
C SER A 788 4.26 -9.06 -5.76
N GLY A 789 5.01 -8.73 -6.82
CA GLY A 789 5.45 -9.71 -7.81
C GLY A 789 6.38 -10.80 -7.24
N ARG A 790 7.33 -10.42 -6.37
CA ARG A 790 8.22 -11.38 -5.70
C ARG A 790 7.46 -12.30 -4.75
N ASN A 791 6.55 -11.74 -3.96
CA ASN A 791 5.76 -12.47 -2.97
C ASN A 791 4.80 -13.47 -3.65
N ALA A 792 4.20 -13.09 -4.79
CA ALA A 792 3.39 -13.98 -5.61
C ALA A 792 4.19 -15.20 -6.13
N LEU A 793 5.41 -14.98 -6.61
CA LEU A 793 6.30 -16.06 -7.05
C LEU A 793 6.71 -16.98 -5.90
N LEU A 794 7.01 -16.43 -4.71
CA LEU A 794 7.31 -17.22 -3.52
C LEU A 794 6.12 -18.09 -3.11
N GLY A 795 4.91 -17.53 -3.07
CA GLY A 795 3.69 -18.28 -2.78
C GLY A 795 3.45 -19.41 -3.79
N ALA A 796 3.59 -19.10 -5.08
CA ALA A 796 3.48 -20.10 -6.15
C ALA A 796 4.51 -21.23 -6.01
N CYS A 797 5.77 -20.93 -5.66
CA CYS A 797 6.80 -21.94 -5.40
C CYS A 797 6.45 -22.92 -4.26
N PHE A 798 5.77 -22.46 -3.21
CA PHE A 798 5.37 -23.33 -2.09
C PHE A 798 4.09 -24.14 -2.36
N PHE A 799 3.04 -23.50 -2.88
CA PHE A 799 1.71 -24.13 -2.98
C PHE A 799 1.48 -24.90 -4.29
N ALA A 800 2.16 -24.53 -5.38
CA ALA A 800 1.96 -25.21 -6.66
C ALA A 800 2.46 -26.67 -6.68
N PRO A 801 3.61 -27.04 -6.07
CA PRO A 801 4.00 -28.44 -5.95
C PRO A 801 3.00 -29.28 -5.15
N ILE A 802 2.41 -28.71 -4.09
CA ILE A 802 1.39 -29.39 -3.27
C ILE A 802 0.15 -29.69 -4.12
N GLY A 803 -0.36 -28.68 -4.84
CA GLY A 803 -1.51 -28.85 -5.75
C GLY A 803 -1.23 -29.79 -6.91
N GLY A 804 -0.05 -29.70 -7.51
CA GLY A 804 0.39 -30.59 -8.58
C GLY A 804 0.51 -32.05 -8.13
N ILE A 805 1.20 -32.33 -7.03
CA ILE A 805 1.36 -33.70 -6.50
C ILE A 805 0.01 -34.30 -6.13
N ALA A 806 -0.83 -33.58 -5.37
CA ALA A 806 -2.16 -34.06 -5.00
C ALA A 806 -3.04 -34.31 -6.24
N SER A 807 -2.95 -33.45 -7.25
CA SER A 807 -3.70 -33.61 -8.51
C SER A 807 -3.17 -34.74 -9.39
N GLY A 808 -1.86 -34.99 -9.38
CA GLY A 808 -1.25 -36.15 -10.01
C GLY A 808 -1.67 -37.46 -9.36
N LEU A 809 -1.84 -37.48 -8.02
CA LEU A 809 -2.44 -38.60 -7.30
C LEU A 809 -3.92 -38.79 -7.68
N ALA A 810 -4.69 -37.70 -7.81
CA ALA A 810 -6.07 -37.78 -8.31
C ALA A 810 -6.14 -38.34 -9.75
N CYS A 811 -5.23 -37.94 -10.64
CA CYS A 811 -5.08 -38.54 -11.97
C CYS A 811 -4.70 -40.03 -11.88
N ALA A 812 -3.76 -40.41 -11.02
CA ALA A 812 -3.35 -41.80 -10.82
C ALA A 812 -4.53 -42.69 -10.37
N VAL A 813 -5.33 -42.20 -9.41
CA VAL A 813 -6.55 -42.85 -8.91
C VAL A 813 -7.61 -42.95 -10.01
N GLY A 814 -7.87 -41.87 -10.75
CA GLY A 814 -8.86 -41.87 -11.83
C GLY A 814 -8.50 -42.80 -12.99
N PHE A 815 -7.26 -42.75 -13.46
CA PHE A 815 -6.79 -43.63 -14.54
C PHE A 815 -6.63 -45.09 -14.09
N GLY A 816 -6.23 -45.34 -12.84
CA GLY A 816 -6.00 -46.67 -12.30
C GLY A 816 -7.27 -47.38 -11.84
N LEU A 817 -7.98 -46.84 -10.85
CA LEU A 817 -9.14 -47.51 -10.23
C LEU A 817 -10.40 -47.44 -11.09
N ILE A 818 -10.64 -46.29 -11.75
CA ILE A 818 -11.88 -46.07 -12.53
C ILE A 818 -11.64 -46.42 -14.00
N GLY A 819 -10.53 -45.94 -14.58
CA GLY A 819 -10.19 -46.17 -15.99
C GLY A 819 -9.50 -47.50 -16.31
N GLN A 820 -9.01 -48.23 -15.29
CA GLN A 820 -8.32 -49.52 -15.43
C GLN A 820 -7.15 -49.50 -16.45
N LEU A 821 -6.50 -48.34 -16.61
CA LEU A 821 -5.49 -48.12 -17.65
C LEU A 821 -4.13 -48.72 -17.27
N PRO A 822 -3.42 -49.37 -18.22
CA PRO A 822 -2.04 -49.79 -17.99
C PRO A 822 -1.12 -48.58 -17.79
N LYS A 823 -0.12 -48.72 -16.92
CA LYS A 823 0.83 -47.64 -16.54
C LYS A 823 0.17 -46.38 -15.95
N TRP A 824 -0.98 -46.50 -15.27
CA TRP A 824 -1.66 -45.38 -14.59
C TRP A 824 -0.76 -44.58 -13.64
N SER A 825 0.24 -45.21 -13.01
CA SER A 825 1.23 -44.54 -12.14
C SER A 825 2.14 -43.57 -12.89
N VAL A 826 2.55 -43.94 -14.11
CA VAL A 826 3.35 -43.11 -15.03
C VAL A 826 2.53 -41.89 -15.48
N MET A 827 1.24 -42.09 -15.75
CA MET A 827 0.32 -40.98 -16.05
C MET A 827 0.18 -40.06 -14.84
N GLY A 828 -0.03 -40.61 -13.64
CA GLY A 828 -0.09 -39.84 -12.39
C GLY A 828 1.12 -38.92 -12.18
N LEU A 829 2.34 -39.45 -12.34
CA LEU A 829 3.59 -38.68 -12.23
C LEU A 829 3.72 -37.59 -13.30
N ALA A 830 3.39 -37.90 -14.56
CA ALA A 830 3.40 -36.93 -15.65
C ALA A 830 2.40 -35.78 -15.42
N PHE A 831 1.16 -36.10 -15.03
CA PHE A 831 0.16 -35.10 -14.69
C PHE A 831 0.52 -34.33 -13.42
N ALA A 832 1.23 -34.92 -12.45
CA ALA A 832 1.70 -34.20 -11.25
C ALA A 832 2.61 -33.01 -11.60
N VAL A 833 3.61 -33.25 -12.44
CA VAL A 833 4.56 -32.23 -12.88
C VAL A 833 3.90 -31.19 -13.79
N MET A 834 3.05 -31.65 -14.72
CA MET A 834 2.30 -30.75 -15.61
C MET A 834 1.36 -29.83 -14.83
N LEU A 835 0.60 -30.38 -13.88
CA LEU A 835 -0.35 -29.61 -13.06
C LEU A 835 0.37 -28.73 -12.05
N THR A 836 1.59 -29.09 -11.58
CA THR A 836 2.44 -28.19 -10.79
C THR A 836 2.69 -26.87 -11.54
N ILE A 837 3.03 -26.94 -12.84
CA ILE A 837 3.29 -25.73 -13.64
C ILE A 837 1.99 -24.93 -13.87
N ILE A 838 0.85 -25.60 -14.05
CA ILE A 838 -0.47 -24.95 -14.17
C ILE A 838 -0.83 -24.22 -12.88
N PHE A 839 -0.75 -24.89 -11.72
CA PHE A 839 -0.98 -24.26 -10.41
C PHE A 839 -0.01 -23.12 -10.14
N PHE A 840 1.24 -23.22 -10.58
CA PHE A 840 2.23 -22.15 -10.42
C PHE A 840 1.79 -20.86 -11.11
N VAL A 841 1.34 -20.97 -12.37
CA VAL A 841 0.82 -19.82 -13.13
C VAL A 841 -0.44 -19.25 -12.50
N ILE A 842 -1.41 -20.10 -12.14
CA ILE A 842 -2.68 -19.68 -11.55
C ILE A 842 -2.45 -18.98 -10.19
N PHE A 843 -1.64 -19.55 -9.29
CA PHE A 843 -1.37 -18.95 -7.99
C PHE A 843 -0.54 -17.66 -8.10
N THR A 844 0.41 -17.59 -9.04
CA THR A 844 1.18 -16.36 -9.29
C THR A 844 0.25 -15.20 -9.63
N PHE A 845 -0.73 -15.40 -10.51
CA PHE A 845 -1.68 -14.33 -10.83
C PHE A 845 -2.61 -13.98 -9.67
N ALA A 846 -3.10 -14.98 -8.95
CA ALA A 846 -4.08 -14.76 -7.89
C ALA A 846 -3.54 -14.05 -6.63
N HIS A 847 -2.26 -14.22 -6.30
CA HIS A 847 -1.68 -13.76 -5.02
C HIS A 847 -0.61 -12.66 -5.19
N GLY A 848 -0.87 -11.70 -6.09
CA GLY A 848 -0.08 -10.47 -6.23
C GLY A 848 0.58 -10.25 -7.61
N GLY A 849 0.58 -11.26 -8.49
CA GLY A 849 1.07 -11.14 -9.86
C GLY A 849 0.10 -10.41 -10.80
N SER A 850 -1.21 -10.46 -10.52
CA SER A 850 -2.21 -9.63 -11.22
C SER A 850 -1.91 -8.14 -11.06
N ALA A 851 -1.66 -7.69 -9.82
CA ALA A 851 -1.37 -6.29 -9.50
C ALA A 851 -0.18 -5.73 -10.31
N TRP A 852 0.83 -6.57 -10.60
CA TRP A 852 1.97 -6.17 -11.44
C TRP A 852 1.57 -5.91 -12.90
N ILE A 853 0.72 -6.77 -13.49
CA ILE A 853 0.18 -6.57 -14.84
C ILE A 853 -0.79 -5.39 -14.86
N GLU A 854 -1.75 -5.36 -13.93
CA GLU A 854 -2.74 -4.29 -13.78
C GLU A 854 -2.05 -2.92 -13.74
N HIS A 855 -1.06 -2.75 -12.85
CA HIS A 855 -0.34 -1.50 -12.71
C HIS A 855 0.52 -1.14 -13.94
N TYR A 856 1.16 -2.11 -14.60
CA TYR A 856 1.91 -1.83 -15.83
C TYR A 856 0.99 -1.45 -17.00
N VAL A 857 -0.16 -2.12 -17.15
CA VAL A 857 -1.14 -1.79 -18.19
C VAL A 857 -1.82 -0.46 -17.90
N LEU A 858 -2.14 -0.14 -16.64
CA LEU A 858 -2.72 1.15 -16.22
C LEU A 858 -1.80 2.30 -16.62
N ARG A 859 -0.52 2.21 -16.25
CA ARG A 859 0.49 3.20 -16.64
C ARG A 859 0.65 3.34 -18.16
N ARG A 860 0.50 2.25 -18.92
CA ARG A 860 0.53 2.29 -20.40
C ARG A 860 -0.69 3.01 -20.99
N TYR A 861 -1.87 2.90 -20.35
CA TYR A 861 -3.06 3.65 -20.74
C TYR A 861 -2.94 5.14 -20.41
N LEU A 862 -2.54 5.48 -19.18
CA LEU A 862 -2.33 6.87 -18.75
C LEU A 862 -1.24 7.59 -19.58
N TRP A 863 -0.16 6.90 -19.94
CA TRP A 863 0.85 7.44 -20.86
C TRP A 863 0.28 7.70 -22.27
N ARG A 864 -0.57 6.80 -22.80
CA ARG A 864 -1.21 6.98 -24.11
C ARG A 864 -2.28 8.07 -24.13
N ALA A 865 -2.89 8.36 -22.98
CA ALA A 865 -3.80 9.49 -22.81
C ALA A 865 -3.06 10.85 -22.71
N GLY A 866 -1.72 10.85 -22.61
CA GLY A 866 -0.91 12.07 -22.44
C GLY A 866 -0.83 12.57 -20.99
N SER A 867 -1.56 11.96 -20.06
CA SER A 867 -1.65 12.34 -18.64
C SER A 867 -0.32 12.30 -17.89
N MET A 868 0.61 11.41 -18.29
CA MET A 868 1.92 11.26 -17.66
C MET A 868 2.96 10.66 -18.64
N PRO A 869 4.28 10.79 -18.36
CA PRO A 869 5.33 10.20 -19.20
C PRO A 869 5.54 8.69 -18.95
N ALA A 870 6.11 8.00 -19.94
CA ALA A 870 6.35 6.54 -19.89
C ALA A 870 7.27 6.09 -18.74
N ASN A 871 8.22 6.92 -18.30
CA ASN A 871 9.07 6.66 -17.13
C ASN A 871 8.77 7.68 -16.03
N TYR A 872 7.68 7.42 -15.31
CA TYR A 872 7.12 8.38 -14.37
C TYR A 872 8.01 8.63 -13.15
N VAL A 873 8.66 7.61 -12.60
CA VAL A 873 9.65 7.76 -11.50
C VAL A 873 10.75 8.74 -11.88
N ARG A 874 11.28 8.63 -13.11
CA ARG A 874 12.35 9.53 -13.58
C ARG A 874 11.85 10.96 -13.74
N PHE A 875 10.63 11.13 -14.28
CA PHE A 875 9.99 12.43 -14.37
C PHE A 875 9.80 13.06 -12.99
N LEU A 876 9.27 12.33 -12.00
CA LEU A 876 9.01 12.86 -10.67
C LEU A 876 10.32 13.21 -9.93
N ASN A 877 11.39 12.43 -10.13
CA ASN A 877 12.72 12.82 -9.62
C ASN A 877 13.20 14.14 -10.26
N SER A 878 13.11 14.30 -11.59
CA SER A 878 13.43 15.58 -12.23
C SER A 878 12.46 16.70 -11.84
N ALA A 879 11.20 16.40 -11.56
CA ALA A 879 10.23 17.38 -11.05
C ALA A 879 10.63 17.88 -9.66
N SER A 880 11.29 17.03 -8.85
CA SER A 880 11.83 17.43 -7.55
C SER A 880 13.10 18.28 -7.63
N GLU A 881 13.86 18.20 -8.73
CA GLU A 881 15.00 19.09 -8.97
C GLU A 881 14.56 20.56 -9.14
N TYR A 882 13.35 20.82 -9.68
CA TYR A 882 12.75 22.18 -9.72
C TYR A 882 12.19 22.67 -8.38
N ALA A 883 12.28 21.89 -7.30
CA ALA A 883 11.62 22.15 -6.01
C ALA A 883 10.09 22.35 -6.07
N LEU A 884 9.42 21.93 -7.15
CA LEU A 884 7.95 21.95 -7.27
C LEU A 884 7.29 20.83 -6.45
N ILE A 885 7.97 19.68 -6.36
CA ILE A 885 7.62 18.55 -5.50
C ILE A 885 8.84 18.13 -4.69
N ARG A 886 8.61 17.56 -3.50
CA ARG A 886 9.62 16.93 -2.64
C ARG A 886 9.41 15.43 -2.58
N LYS A 887 10.49 14.67 -2.46
CA LYS A 887 10.44 13.21 -2.27
C LYS A 887 10.39 12.89 -0.78
N VAL A 888 9.44 12.05 -0.37
CA VAL A 888 9.27 11.61 1.04
C VAL A 888 9.22 10.08 1.05
N GLY A 889 10.26 9.45 1.60
CA GLY A 889 10.43 7.99 1.53
C GLY A 889 10.42 7.47 0.08
N GLY A 890 9.42 6.66 -0.24
CA GLY A 890 9.13 6.16 -1.59
C GLY A 890 8.15 7.03 -2.40
N GLY A 891 7.45 7.96 -1.75
CA GLY A 891 6.44 8.82 -2.34
C GLY A 891 6.94 10.23 -2.71
N TYR A 892 6.01 11.03 -3.24
CA TYR A 892 6.23 12.42 -3.66
C TYR A 892 5.10 13.32 -3.13
N MET A 893 5.42 14.54 -2.74
CA MET A 893 4.46 15.53 -2.22
C MET A 893 4.76 16.90 -2.84
N PHE A 894 3.75 17.72 -3.11
CA PHE A 894 4.00 19.09 -3.56
C PHE A 894 4.67 19.92 -2.45
N THR A 895 5.63 20.77 -2.81
CA THR A 895 6.39 21.56 -1.83
C THR A 895 5.48 22.50 -1.03
N HIS A 896 4.43 23.02 -1.67
CA HIS A 896 3.39 23.82 -1.04
C HIS A 896 2.00 23.46 -1.59
N ARG A 897 1.00 23.40 -0.71
CA ARG A 897 -0.41 23.16 -1.07
C ARG A 897 -0.97 24.20 -2.05
N LEU A 898 -0.54 25.46 -1.97
CA LEU A 898 -0.89 26.51 -2.95
C LEU A 898 -0.42 26.17 -4.38
N VAL A 899 0.76 25.55 -4.52
CA VAL A 899 1.30 25.14 -5.83
C VAL A 899 0.51 23.96 -6.38
N GLN A 900 0.13 23.00 -5.52
CA GLN A 900 -0.78 21.90 -5.88
C GLN A 900 -2.15 22.43 -6.32
N GLU A 901 -2.78 23.33 -5.56
CA GLU A 901 -4.07 23.92 -5.92
C GLU A 901 -4.00 24.74 -7.22
N HIS A 902 -2.90 25.45 -7.47
CA HIS A 902 -2.67 26.17 -8.73
C HIS A 902 -2.62 25.19 -9.92
N PHE A 903 -1.78 24.16 -9.85
CA PHE A 903 -1.68 23.12 -10.88
C PHE A 903 -3.03 22.39 -11.10
N ALA A 904 -3.78 22.09 -10.04
CA ALA A 904 -5.11 21.47 -10.15
C ALA A 904 -6.13 22.39 -10.86
N ARG A 905 -6.09 23.71 -10.60
CA ARG A 905 -6.93 24.71 -11.30
C ARG A 905 -6.54 24.86 -12.76
N MET A 906 -5.23 24.90 -13.07
CA MET A 906 -4.73 24.93 -14.46
C MET A 906 -5.25 23.74 -15.28
N TYR A 907 -5.28 22.54 -14.66
CA TYR A 907 -5.87 21.36 -15.29
C TYR A 907 -7.36 21.58 -15.59
N GLN A 908 -8.13 21.97 -14.57
CA GLN A 908 -9.57 22.18 -14.68
C GLN A 908 -9.95 23.21 -15.75
N SER A 909 -9.21 24.33 -15.87
CA SER A 909 -9.45 25.29 -16.95
C SER A 909 -9.19 24.68 -18.33
N SER A 910 -8.06 23.99 -18.50
CA SER A 910 -7.72 23.37 -19.80
C SER A 910 -8.68 22.25 -20.23
N HIS A 911 -9.31 21.57 -19.26
CA HIS A 911 -10.29 20.52 -19.54
C HIS A 911 -11.68 21.08 -19.87
N ASN A 912 -12.14 22.11 -19.15
CA ASN A 912 -13.44 22.73 -19.41
C ASN A 912 -13.50 23.46 -20.77
N ASP A 913 -12.38 23.97 -21.26
CA ASP A 913 -12.28 24.59 -22.60
C ASP A 913 -12.24 23.54 -23.74
N HIS A 914 -12.25 22.25 -23.42
CA HIS A 914 -12.16 21.13 -24.38
C HIS A 914 -13.33 20.13 -24.28
N SER A 915 -14.31 20.39 -23.40
CA SER A 915 -15.54 19.60 -23.21
C SER A 915 -16.77 20.28 -23.80
#